data_AF-A0A6J8EGJ5-F1
#
_entry.id   AF-A0A6J8EGJ5-F1
#
_cell.length_a   1.000
_cell.length_b   1.000
_cell.length_c   1.000
_cell.angle_alpha   90.00
_cell.angle_beta   90.00
_cell.angle_gamma   90.00
#
_symmetry.space_group_name_H-M   'P 1'
#
loop_
_entity.id
_entity.type
_entity.pdbx_description
1 polymer ?
#
loop_
_entity_poly.entity_id
_entity_poly.type
_entity_poly.pdbx_seq_one_letter_code
_entity_poly.pdbx_strand_id
1 'polypeptide(L)'
;MKTDVNMSEKQINNQEMFEHYNPQYPLPEEINKMERDETVCKYCGVSYLIHNEIKKLEEKLKATEKELEHLKGCEVRENQLKEQVTQLKSEISDLQNIISDKSLMITTLQESLENESNMTIKLQNHNHELVKNLENTTKVKDDLQQKLKSRNVVFDKQLPLIRKKIQEQKTEVTSVHQFVEERNKKIKEEMILMFSDLKQICQQRDNEKMKLQEKISSLETEKGEALLTSVAMKEKVKGQEQDLQQLSILVDENNKLQQQLSNIETKTRDLQHELDEAVSKCRSLTMESQQFKDQLRNKNQDMEEQTAQIRRKEQNSEMTIQKLQSELGKKQAEFASVLKDYKNLENRLHEQQRKEEEIHRKATFTVTESRELKDVLNKAKAEIEQLKSEREVMITSHQNRIEQLRQSFQNKLFEADKWPEKLEEALRKEREKHQTALKALEDRLVENFVMEMQIEKQKYQELLEKYQGSTKNQESMLKSQLNDVENRYKAEIRDLQKLLADNKTRAKETEESLRREIENLKSIIRDLEDRLARLDHGSDEKMAELKIQLKETHEELEEAREELNKKSDLLKTTKDEVKFLQETVQREVEERFELTEALSTARTELLKLKKPSGGYSGGSNPRQSTADSNMSLKSVSTVNNNTAITENMNSARNSSVSDLNSARKHSNDDLNKQNNKNLNRQGTYTSTKSLNPLKTPPVQSREISTVSAATISSSHSSVSYGGDPAKPQGKMKGGSIADTRKRIAKHIREKIMILYNFY
;
A
#
# COMPACT_ATOMS: atom_id res chain seq x y z
N MET A 1 -49.62 -2.15 37.93
CA MET A 1 -50.10 -1.64 39.25
C MET A 1 -50.09 -2.80 40.23
N LYS A 2 -49.86 -2.53 41.52
CA LYS A 2 -49.27 -3.45 42.50
C LYS A 2 -47.81 -3.80 42.19
N THR A 3 -46.86 -3.83 43.13
CA THR A 3 -46.52 -2.91 44.25
C THR A 3 -45.22 -3.43 44.83
N ASP A 4 -44.27 -2.55 45.13
CA ASP A 4 -43.00 -2.91 45.76
C ASP A 4 -43.20 -3.48 47.17
N VAL A 5 -42.39 -4.49 47.52
CA VAL A 5 -41.97 -4.72 48.91
C VAL A 5 -40.46 -4.98 48.92
N ASN A 6 -39.70 -3.93 49.22
CA ASN A 6 -38.28 -4.02 49.51
C ASN A 6 -38.11 -4.38 50.99
N MET A 7 -37.49 -5.53 51.30
CA MET A 7 -37.34 -6.06 52.66
C MET A 7 -35.89 -6.47 52.96
N SER A 8 -35.02 -5.45 53.01
CA SER A 8 -33.84 -5.36 53.88
C SER A 8 -33.11 -6.66 54.27
N GLU A 9 -32.01 -6.97 53.60
CA GLU A 9 -30.93 -7.75 54.22
C GLU A 9 -30.42 -6.99 55.46
N LYS A 10 -30.76 -7.48 56.66
CA LYS A 10 -30.37 -6.84 57.91
C LYS A 10 -29.80 -7.85 58.91
N GLN A 11 -28.47 -7.94 58.89
CA GLN A 11 -27.59 -8.23 60.03
C GLN A 11 -28.18 -9.10 61.16
N ILE A 12 -28.11 -10.42 61.01
CA ILE A 12 -27.79 -11.30 62.15
C ILE A 12 -26.52 -12.10 61.79
N ASN A 13 -25.46 -11.38 61.44
CA ASN A 13 -24.11 -11.96 61.46
C ASN A 13 -23.59 -11.94 62.91
N ASN A 14 -24.18 -12.81 63.73
CA ASN A 14 -23.76 -13.06 65.11
C ASN A 14 -23.34 -14.53 65.26
N GLN A 15 -22.55 -14.99 64.28
CA GLN A 15 -21.97 -16.33 64.29
C GLN A 15 -20.79 -16.34 65.27
N GLU A 16 -21.09 -16.52 66.56
CA GLU A 16 -20.13 -17.12 67.48
C GLU A 16 -19.80 -18.51 66.90
N MET A 17 -18.65 -18.61 66.22
CA MET A 17 -18.14 -19.90 65.77
C MET A 17 -17.67 -20.68 66.98
N PHE A 18 -18.59 -21.39 67.63
CA PHE A 18 -18.26 -22.66 68.24
C PHE A 18 -17.51 -23.48 67.18
N GLU A 19 -16.26 -23.84 67.45
CA GLU A 19 -15.49 -24.72 66.58
C GLU A 19 -16.21 -26.06 66.52
N HIS A 20 -17.01 -26.25 65.48
CA HIS A 20 -17.83 -27.44 65.31
C HIS A 20 -16.91 -28.60 64.93
N TYR A 21 -16.36 -29.25 65.95
CA TYR A 21 -15.37 -30.31 65.82
C TYR A 21 -15.88 -31.39 64.88
N ASN A 22 -15.33 -31.42 63.67
CA ASN A 22 -15.62 -32.46 62.69
C ASN A 22 -14.71 -33.65 62.97
N PRO A 23 -15.25 -34.82 63.40
CA PRO A 23 -14.43 -36.00 63.59
C PRO A 23 -13.82 -36.41 62.25
N GLN A 24 -12.48 -36.44 62.17
CA GLN A 24 -11.75 -36.79 60.95
C GLN A 24 -11.87 -38.27 60.57
N TYR A 25 -12.37 -39.10 61.48
CA TYR A 25 -12.60 -40.52 61.29
C TYR A 25 -14.06 -40.87 61.65
N PRO A 26 -14.72 -41.76 60.89
CA PRO A 26 -16.03 -42.28 61.26
C PRO A 26 -15.93 -43.10 62.56
N LEU A 27 -17.03 -43.16 63.31
CA LEU A 27 -17.14 -44.03 64.49
C LEU A 27 -17.02 -45.51 64.08
N PRO A 28 -16.34 -46.36 64.87
CA PRO A 28 -16.28 -47.80 64.66
C PRO A 28 -17.66 -48.44 64.48
N GLU A 29 -17.74 -49.48 63.65
CA GLU A 29 -19.02 -50.10 63.29
C GLU A 29 -19.77 -50.67 64.48
N GLU A 30 -19.05 -51.13 65.52
CA GLU A 30 -19.59 -51.67 66.76
C GLU A 30 -20.43 -50.60 67.48
N ILE A 31 -19.84 -49.41 67.69
CA ILE A 31 -20.50 -48.28 68.38
C ILE A 31 -21.65 -47.73 67.53
N ASN A 32 -21.52 -47.76 66.21
CA ASN A 32 -22.55 -47.29 65.28
C ASN A 32 -23.73 -48.27 65.12
N LYS A 33 -23.65 -49.46 65.71
CA LYS A 33 -24.68 -50.53 65.71
C LYS A 33 -25.28 -50.82 67.10
N MET A 34 -24.80 -50.19 68.18
CA MET A 34 -25.37 -50.31 69.52
C MET A 34 -26.84 -49.88 69.55
N GLU A 35 -27.63 -50.47 70.45
CA GLU A 35 -29.01 -50.02 70.65
C GLU A 35 -29.04 -48.68 71.40
N ARG A 36 -30.05 -47.85 71.12
CA ARG A 36 -30.07 -46.45 71.58
C ARG A 36 -30.05 -46.34 73.11
N ASP A 37 -30.66 -47.30 73.79
CA ASP A 37 -30.74 -47.42 75.24
C ASP A 37 -29.37 -47.73 75.89
N GLU A 38 -28.42 -48.28 75.13
CA GLU A 38 -27.03 -48.48 75.55
C GLU A 38 -26.20 -47.21 75.38
N THR A 39 -26.53 -46.39 74.37
CA THR A 39 -25.83 -45.12 74.07
C THR A 39 -26.26 -43.95 74.95
N VAL A 40 -27.31 -44.11 75.77
CA VAL A 40 -27.91 -43.05 76.59
C VAL A 40 -27.42 -43.08 78.04
N CYS A 41 -27.08 -41.91 78.58
CA CYS A 41 -26.69 -41.76 79.97
C CYS A 41 -27.89 -41.96 80.92
N LYS A 42 -27.83 -43.00 81.76
CA LYS A 42 -28.90 -43.40 82.70
C LYS A 42 -29.30 -42.34 83.74
N TYR A 43 -28.53 -41.27 83.91
CA TYR A 43 -28.81 -40.20 84.88
C TYR A 43 -29.45 -38.94 84.27
N CYS A 44 -29.17 -38.62 82.99
CA CYS A 44 -29.64 -37.38 82.35
C CYS A 44 -30.40 -37.61 81.04
N GLY A 45 -30.51 -38.84 80.55
CA GLY A 45 -31.24 -39.18 79.32
C GLY A 45 -30.56 -38.73 78.01
N VAL A 46 -29.37 -38.13 78.07
CA VAL A 46 -28.63 -37.66 76.90
C VAL A 46 -27.81 -38.80 76.28
N SER A 47 -27.90 -38.94 74.95
CA SER A 47 -27.06 -39.86 74.17
C SER A 47 -25.59 -39.38 74.15
N TYR A 48 -24.65 -40.27 74.47
CA TYR A 48 -23.22 -40.00 74.29
C TYR A 48 -22.84 -39.78 72.81
N LEU A 49 -23.69 -40.23 71.87
CA LEU A 49 -23.54 -40.03 70.43
C LEU A 49 -24.35 -38.85 69.89
N ILE A 50 -24.89 -37.97 70.74
CA ILE A 50 -25.80 -36.88 70.31
C ILE A 50 -25.23 -35.99 69.19
N HIS A 51 -23.92 -35.71 69.17
CA HIS A 51 -23.27 -34.97 68.08
C HIS A 51 -23.29 -35.72 66.73
N ASN A 52 -23.15 -37.05 66.75
CA ASN A 52 -23.28 -37.91 65.57
C ASN A 52 -24.76 -38.03 65.12
N GLU A 53 -25.70 -38.04 66.07
CA GLU A 53 -27.14 -38.01 65.75
C GLU A 53 -27.55 -36.66 65.14
N ILE A 54 -27.07 -35.54 65.69
CA ILE A 54 -27.23 -34.19 65.11
C ILE A 54 -26.61 -34.14 63.71
N LYS A 55 -25.36 -34.54 63.52
CA LYS A 55 -24.70 -34.54 62.20
C LYS A 55 -25.44 -35.42 61.18
N LYS A 56 -25.93 -36.61 61.58
CA LYS A 56 -26.79 -37.46 60.72
C LYS A 56 -28.12 -36.79 60.37
N LEU A 57 -28.67 -35.93 61.24
CA LEU A 57 -29.87 -35.14 60.96
C LEU A 57 -29.57 -33.93 60.07
N GLU A 58 -28.44 -33.25 60.25
CA GLU A 58 -27.96 -32.18 59.36
C GLU A 58 -27.65 -32.69 57.95
N GLU A 59 -26.99 -33.84 57.83
CA GLU A 59 -26.72 -34.50 56.54
C GLU A 59 -28.02 -34.93 55.84
N LYS A 60 -29.03 -35.42 56.59
CA LYS A 60 -30.38 -35.69 56.06
C LYS A 60 -31.12 -34.42 55.66
N LEU A 61 -31.12 -33.38 56.50
CA LEU A 61 -31.72 -32.09 56.20
C LEU A 61 -31.15 -31.55 54.89
N LYS A 62 -29.82 -31.49 54.78
CA LYS A 62 -29.07 -31.04 53.61
C LYS A 62 -29.25 -31.90 52.37
N ALA A 63 -29.62 -33.18 52.52
CA ALA A 63 -30.06 -34.03 51.42
C ALA A 63 -31.49 -33.66 50.98
N THR A 64 -32.44 -33.53 51.91
CA THR A 64 -33.82 -33.13 51.60
C THR A 64 -33.93 -31.70 51.08
N GLU A 65 -33.08 -30.78 51.50
CA GLU A 65 -32.98 -29.42 50.96
C GLU A 65 -32.54 -29.43 49.49
N LYS A 66 -31.53 -30.23 49.14
CA LYS A 66 -31.11 -30.43 47.75
C LYS A 66 -32.20 -31.07 46.89
N GLU A 67 -32.92 -32.04 47.45
CA GLU A 67 -34.04 -32.69 46.77
C GLU A 67 -35.20 -31.73 46.54
N LEU A 68 -35.58 -30.93 47.55
CA LEU A 68 -36.57 -29.85 47.42
C LEU A 68 -36.15 -28.80 46.40
N GLU A 69 -34.88 -28.37 46.38
CA GLU A 69 -34.40 -27.38 45.41
C GLU A 69 -34.37 -27.95 43.97
N HIS A 70 -34.02 -29.22 43.82
CA HIS A 70 -34.16 -29.93 42.55
C HIS A 70 -35.63 -30.03 42.10
N LEU A 71 -36.55 -30.33 43.02
CA LEU A 71 -37.99 -30.40 42.73
C LEU A 71 -38.58 -29.04 42.33
N LYS A 72 -38.19 -27.93 42.99
CA LYS A 72 -38.53 -26.56 42.55
C LYS A 72 -38.00 -26.30 41.14
N GLY A 73 -36.76 -26.69 40.86
CA GLY A 73 -36.15 -26.57 39.52
C GLY A 73 -36.87 -27.39 38.44
N CYS A 74 -37.49 -28.51 38.80
CA CYS A 74 -38.39 -29.27 37.94
C CYS A 74 -39.74 -28.56 37.76
N GLU A 75 -40.38 -28.07 38.83
CA GLU A 75 -41.68 -27.38 38.77
C GLU A 75 -41.60 -26.10 37.90
N VAL A 76 -40.57 -25.29 38.06
CA VAL A 76 -40.33 -24.09 37.23
C VAL A 76 -40.20 -24.48 35.76
N ARG A 77 -39.46 -25.56 35.45
CA ARG A 77 -39.29 -26.06 34.08
C ARG A 77 -40.57 -26.62 33.51
N GLU A 78 -41.36 -27.34 34.30
CA GLU A 78 -42.66 -27.89 33.89
C GLU A 78 -43.66 -26.76 33.59
N ASN A 79 -43.66 -25.70 34.40
CA ASN A 79 -44.53 -24.54 34.18
C ASN A 79 -44.11 -23.73 32.94
N GLN A 80 -42.80 -23.55 32.69
CA GLN A 80 -42.30 -22.98 31.42
C GLN A 80 -42.69 -23.83 30.20
N LEU A 81 -42.62 -25.17 30.30
CA LEU A 81 -43.05 -26.07 29.23
C LEU A 81 -44.57 -26.03 29.01
N LYS A 82 -45.38 -25.91 30.06
CA LYS A 82 -46.84 -25.69 29.94
C LYS A 82 -47.14 -24.38 29.22
N GLU A 83 -46.46 -23.28 29.58
CA GLU A 83 -46.62 -21.97 28.95
C GLU A 83 -46.29 -22.02 27.45
N GLN A 84 -45.13 -22.60 27.09
CA GLN A 84 -44.74 -22.84 25.69
C GLN A 84 -45.76 -23.69 24.93
N VAL A 85 -46.27 -24.76 25.55
CA VAL A 85 -47.32 -25.61 24.94
C VAL A 85 -48.64 -24.86 24.79
N THR A 86 -49.00 -23.93 25.67
CA THR A 86 -50.18 -23.06 25.48
C THR A 86 -49.98 -22.02 24.37
N GLN A 87 -48.79 -21.42 24.28
CA GLN A 87 -48.46 -20.49 23.19
C GLN A 87 -48.52 -21.19 21.83
N LEU A 88 -47.83 -22.32 21.68
CA LEU A 88 -47.82 -23.11 20.43
C LEU A 88 -49.22 -23.57 20.02
N LYS A 89 -50.12 -23.86 20.98
CA LYS A 89 -51.53 -24.17 20.69
C LYS A 89 -52.30 -22.95 20.16
N SER A 90 -52.04 -21.75 20.66
CA SER A 90 -52.61 -20.52 20.09
C SER A 90 -52.10 -20.32 18.66
N GLU A 91 -50.78 -20.37 18.45
CA GLU A 91 -50.16 -20.19 17.13
C GLU A 91 -50.68 -21.20 16.10
N ILE A 92 -50.90 -22.47 16.48
CA ILE A 92 -51.54 -23.47 15.63
C ILE A 92 -52.99 -23.10 15.31
N SER A 93 -53.77 -22.62 16.28
CA SER A 93 -55.15 -22.18 16.05
C SER A 93 -55.23 -20.96 15.13
N ASP A 94 -54.34 -19.99 15.30
CA ASP A 94 -54.26 -18.78 14.47
C ASP A 94 -53.86 -19.13 13.04
N LEU A 95 -52.90 -20.03 12.85
CA LEU A 95 -52.54 -20.57 11.53
C LEU A 95 -53.68 -21.37 10.88
N GLN A 96 -54.46 -22.14 11.66
CA GLN A 96 -55.64 -22.86 11.16
C GLN A 96 -56.73 -21.89 10.67
N ASN A 97 -57.01 -20.81 11.41
CA ASN A 97 -57.92 -19.74 10.99
C ASN A 97 -57.44 -19.09 9.68
N ILE A 98 -56.17 -18.71 9.59
CA ILE A 98 -55.56 -18.11 8.38
C ILE A 98 -55.62 -19.06 7.17
N ILE A 99 -55.49 -20.38 7.39
CA ILE A 99 -55.64 -21.39 6.32
C ILE A 99 -57.12 -21.50 5.89
N SER A 100 -58.07 -21.45 6.83
CA SER A 100 -59.50 -21.47 6.53
C SER A 100 -59.92 -20.24 5.70
N ASP A 101 -59.53 -19.04 6.12
CA ASP A 101 -59.83 -17.79 5.40
C ASP A 101 -59.26 -17.79 3.98
N LYS A 102 -58.00 -18.25 3.83
CA LYS A 102 -57.36 -18.39 2.51
C LYS A 102 -58.04 -19.45 1.65
N SER A 103 -58.52 -20.54 2.24
CA SER A 103 -59.26 -21.59 1.51
C SER A 103 -60.58 -21.04 0.98
N LEU A 104 -61.34 -20.32 1.80
CA LEU A 104 -62.57 -19.64 1.39
C LEU A 104 -62.31 -18.61 0.27
N MET A 105 -61.27 -17.80 0.40
CA MET A 105 -60.87 -16.84 -0.64
C MET A 105 -60.50 -17.52 -1.97
N ILE A 106 -59.82 -18.67 -1.92
CA ILE A 106 -59.50 -19.46 -3.11
C ILE A 106 -60.80 -19.98 -3.77
N THR A 107 -61.75 -20.50 -3.00
CA THR A 107 -63.05 -20.95 -3.55
C THR A 107 -63.81 -19.82 -4.23
N THR A 108 -63.94 -18.65 -3.59
CA THR A 108 -64.61 -17.49 -4.20
C THR A 108 -63.90 -17.00 -5.48
N LEU A 109 -62.57 -17.06 -5.53
CA LEU A 109 -61.81 -16.73 -6.75
C LEU A 109 -62.00 -17.78 -7.85
N GLN A 110 -62.13 -19.07 -7.51
CA GLN A 110 -62.44 -20.13 -8.46
C GLN A 110 -63.84 -19.97 -9.05
N GLU A 111 -64.85 -19.70 -8.21
CA GLU A 111 -66.22 -19.39 -8.64
C GLU A 111 -66.26 -18.16 -9.57
N SER A 112 -65.52 -17.09 -9.22
CA SER A 112 -65.43 -15.90 -10.07
C SER A 112 -64.77 -16.19 -11.42
N LEU A 113 -63.72 -17.01 -11.45
CA LEU A 113 -63.01 -17.40 -12.67
C LEU A 113 -63.86 -18.31 -13.56
N GLU A 114 -64.64 -19.22 -12.98
CA GLU A 114 -65.59 -20.05 -13.71
C GLU A 114 -66.73 -19.21 -14.31
N ASN A 115 -67.23 -18.20 -13.59
CA ASN A 115 -68.23 -17.28 -14.12
C ASN A 115 -67.70 -16.45 -15.31
N GLU A 116 -66.48 -15.91 -15.23
CA GLU A 116 -65.84 -15.19 -16.34
C GLU A 116 -65.52 -16.09 -17.54
N SER A 117 -65.12 -17.35 -17.30
CA SER A 117 -64.94 -18.36 -18.34
C SER A 117 -66.28 -18.64 -19.08
N ASN A 118 -67.35 -18.86 -18.32
CA ASN A 118 -68.69 -19.06 -18.86
C ASN A 118 -69.24 -17.83 -19.59
N MET A 119 -68.91 -16.61 -19.15
CA MET A 119 -69.23 -15.37 -19.88
C MET A 119 -68.44 -15.29 -21.20
N THR A 120 -67.14 -15.62 -21.16
CA THR A 120 -66.27 -15.63 -22.35
C THR A 120 -66.78 -16.57 -23.43
N ILE A 121 -67.22 -17.78 -23.07
CA ILE A 121 -67.82 -18.76 -24.00
C ILE A 121 -69.12 -18.21 -24.62
N LYS A 122 -69.98 -17.55 -23.83
CA LYS A 122 -71.21 -16.91 -24.35
C LYS A 122 -70.89 -15.79 -25.36
N LEU A 123 -69.89 -14.95 -25.06
CA LEU A 123 -69.44 -13.88 -25.95
C LEU A 123 -68.80 -14.41 -27.24
N GLN A 124 -68.03 -15.50 -27.17
CA GLN A 124 -67.48 -16.19 -28.34
C GLN A 124 -68.59 -16.73 -29.26
N ASN A 125 -69.59 -17.41 -28.68
CA ASN A 125 -70.73 -17.93 -29.44
C ASN A 125 -71.54 -16.81 -30.10
N HIS A 126 -71.80 -15.70 -29.40
CA HIS A 126 -72.52 -14.56 -29.96
C HIS A 126 -71.72 -13.87 -31.08
N ASN A 127 -70.40 -13.71 -30.92
CA ASN A 127 -69.54 -13.18 -31.99
C ASN A 127 -69.53 -14.10 -33.23
N HIS A 128 -69.53 -15.43 -33.06
CA HIS A 128 -69.63 -16.36 -34.19
C HIS A 128 -70.96 -16.21 -34.95
N GLU A 129 -72.08 -16.05 -34.23
CA GLU A 129 -73.39 -15.78 -34.83
C GLU A 129 -73.44 -14.43 -35.57
N LEU A 130 -72.88 -13.37 -34.98
CA LEU A 130 -72.75 -12.05 -35.63
C LEU A 130 -71.92 -12.11 -36.92
N VAL A 131 -70.78 -12.82 -36.92
CA VAL A 131 -69.95 -13.03 -38.11
C VAL A 131 -70.73 -13.77 -39.21
N LYS A 132 -71.41 -14.87 -38.84
CA LYS A 132 -72.26 -15.63 -39.76
C LYS A 132 -73.39 -14.78 -40.37
N ASN A 133 -73.99 -13.89 -39.58
CA ASN A 133 -75.01 -12.96 -40.05
C ASN A 133 -74.43 -11.89 -40.97
N LEU A 134 -73.25 -11.33 -40.68
CA LEU A 134 -72.53 -10.40 -41.57
C LEU A 134 -72.14 -11.04 -42.91
N GLU A 135 -71.68 -12.29 -42.91
CA GLU A 135 -71.43 -13.04 -44.15
C GLU A 135 -72.70 -13.18 -45.00
N ASN A 136 -73.83 -13.56 -44.38
CA ASN A 136 -75.10 -13.73 -45.07
C ASN A 136 -75.62 -12.39 -45.63
N THR A 137 -75.53 -11.31 -44.87
CA THR A 137 -75.85 -9.95 -45.35
C THR A 137 -74.95 -9.53 -46.51
N THR A 138 -73.66 -9.87 -46.46
CA THR A 138 -72.70 -9.57 -47.54
C THR A 138 -73.05 -10.33 -48.82
N LYS A 139 -73.34 -11.64 -48.71
CA LYS A 139 -73.81 -12.47 -49.84
C LYS A 139 -75.06 -11.85 -50.49
N VAL A 140 -76.07 -11.48 -49.70
CA VAL A 140 -77.30 -10.82 -50.20
C VAL A 140 -77.02 -9.48 -50.88
N LYS A 141 -76.13 -8.66 -50.32
CA LYS A 141 -75.72 -7.37 -50.90
C LYS A 141 -75.06 -7.57 -52.28
N ASP A 142 -74.12 -8.52 -52.39
CA ASP A 142 -73.38 -8.75 -53.63
C ASP A 142 -74.30 -9.32 -54.73
N ASP A 143 -75.25 -10.18 -54.34
CA ASP A 143 -76.32 -10.72 -55.19
C ASP A 143 -77.24 -9.61 -55.74
N LEU A 144 -77.63 -8.65 -54.90
CA LEU A 144 -78.36 -7.44 -55.31
C LEU A 144 -77.51 -6.52 -56.19
N GLN A 145 -76.21 -6.38 -55.92
CA GLN A 145 -75.30 -5.59 -56.74
C GLN A 145 -75.10 -6.22 -58.13
N GLN A 146 -75.09 -7.56 -58.24
CA GLN A 146 -75.07 -8.27 -59.53
C GLN A 146 -76.38 -8.07 -60.30
N LYS A 147 -77.54 -8.15 -59.62
CA LYS A 147 -78.86 -7.87 -60.22
C LYS A 147 -79.02 -6.42 -60.69
N LEU A 148 -78.42 -5.45 -59.99
CA LEU A 148 -78.35 -4.05 -60.44
C LEU A 148 -77.43 -3.89 -61.66
N LYS A 149 -76.23 -4.50 -61.66
CA LYS A 149 -75.32 -4.48 -62.82
C LYS A 149 -75.99 -5.04 -64.08
N SER A 150 -76.65 -6.19 -63.99
CA SER A 150 -77.32 -6.79 -65.17
C SER A 150 -78.50 -5.96 -65.66
N ARG A 151 -79.30 -5.37 -64.75
CA ARG A 151 -80.41 -4.47 -65.14
C ARG A 151 -79.91 -3.18 -65.79
N ASN A 152 -78.80 -2.60 -65.31
CA ASN A 152 -78.21 -1.41 -65.93
C ASN A 152 -77.74 -1.72 -67.36
N VAL A 153 -77.07 -2.86 -67.60
CA VAL A 153 -76.67 -3.29 -68.96
C VAL A 153 -77.86 -3.46 -69.92
N VAL A 154 -79.07 -3.75 -69.42
CA VAL A 154 -80.30 -3.74 -70.22
C VAL A 154 -80.75 -2.31 -70.54
N PHE A 155 -80.75 -1.41 -69.56
CA PHE A 155 -81.09 0.00 -69.78
C PHE A 155 -80.10 0.72 -70.71
N ASP A 156 -78.80 0.46 -70.58
CA ASP A 156 -77.76 1.02 -71.46
C ASP A 156 -77.94 0.61 -72.93
N LYS A 157 -78.56 -0.56 -73.19
CA LYS A 157 -78.94 -1.01 -74.53
C LYS A 157 -80.27 -0.45 -75.01
N GLN A 158 -81.25 -0.26 -74.11
CA GLN A 158 -82.60 0.20 -74.47
C GLN A 158 -82.71 1.73 -74.62
N LEU A 159 -82.04 2.50 -73.76
CA LEU A 159 -82.11 3.97 -73.78
C LEU A 159 -81.63 4.61 -75.09
N PRO A 160 -80.57 4.12 -75.77
CA PRO A 160 -80.19 4.62 -77.10
C PRO A 160 -81.26 4.35 -78.17
N LEU A 161 -81.91 3.19 -78.13
CA LEU A 161 -82.98 2.81 -79.08
C LEU A 161 -84.22 3.68 -78.89
N ILE A 162 -84.62 3.90 -77.63
CA ILE A 162 -85.73 4.81 -77.28
C ILE A 162 -85.40 6.25 -77.70
N ARG A 163 -84.18 6.73 -77.42
CA ARG A 163 -83.70 8.06 -77.84
C ARG A 163 -83.73 8.22 -79.36
N LYS A 164 -83.28 7.21 -80.12
CA LYS A 164 -83.35 7.20 -81.58
C LYS A 164 -84.79 7.31 -82.07
N LYS A 165 -85.70 6.50 -81.53
CA LYS A 165 -87.13 6.51 -81.93
C LYS A 165 -87.84 7.83 -81.58
N ILE A 166 -87.53 8.42 -80.43
CA ILE A 166 -88.04 9.76 -80.06
C ILE A 166 -87.49 10.83 -81.02
N GLN A 167 -86.23 10.75 -81.43
CA GLN A 167 -85.66 11.69 -82.39
C GLN A 167 -86.28 11.53 -83.80
N GLU A 168 -86.55 10.31 -84.25
CA GLU A 168 -87.27 10.00 -85.49
C GLU A 168 -88.68 10.60 -85.48
N GLN A 169 -89.45 10.32 -84.43
CA GLN A 169 -90.79 10.90 -84.23
C GLN A 169 -90.75 12.44 -84.13
N LYS A 170 -89.72 13.02 -83.52
CA LYS A 170 -89.54 14.48 -83.48
C LYS A 170 -89.30 15.06 -84.88
N THR A 171 -88.49 14.41 -85.72
CA THR A 171 -88.30 14.86 -87.11
C THR A 171 -89.58 14.70 -87.94
N GLU A 172 -90.34 13.63 -87.73
CA GLU A 172 -91.64 13.41 -88.40
C GLU A 172 -92.66 14.49 -88.01
N VAL A 173 -92.83 14.77 -86.71
CA VAL A 173 -93.71 15.85 -86.22
C VAL A 173 -93.27 17.23 -86.70
N THR A 174 -91.96 17.47 -86.82
CA THR A 174 -91.44 18.75 -87.37
C THR A 174 -91.79 18.89 -88.86
N SER A 175 -91.69 17.81 -89.64
CA SER A 175 -92.10 17.77 -91.06
C SER A 175 -93.61 18.02 -91.22
N VAL A 176 -94.44 17.35 -90.41
CA VAL A 176 -95.91 17.56 -90.39
C VAL A 176 -96.24 19.01 -90.02
N HIS A 177 -95.54 19.60 -89.05
CA HIS A 177 -95.74 21.00 -88.67
C HIS A 177 -95.42 21.96 -89.83
N GLN A 178 -94.27 21.79 -90.49
CA GLN A 178 -93.88 22.59 -91.65
C GLN A 178 -94.89 22.48 -92.80
N PHE A 179 -95.37 21.25 -93.11
CA PHE A 179 -96.41 21.03 -94.10
C PHE A 179 -97.72 21.76 -93.75
N VAL A 180 -98.13 21.75 -92.48
CA VAL A 180 -99.33 22.46 -92.01
C VAL A 180 -99.14 23.98 -92.06
N GLU A 181 -97.95 24.51 -91.74
CA GLU A 181 -97.65 25.94 -91.90
C GLU A 181 -97.71 26.39 -93.37
N GLU A 182 -97.11 25.62 -94.30
CA GLU A 182 -97.22 25.89 -95.74
C GLU A 182 -98.67 25.82 -96.24
N ARG A 183 -99.44 24.82 -95.79
CA ARG A 183 -100.86 24.67 -96.14
C ARG A 183 -101.67 25.87 -95.65
N ASN A 184 -101.46 26.29 -94.40
CA ASN A 184 -102.11 27.46 -93.80
C ASN A 184 -101.71 28.77 -94.49
N LYS A 185 -100.46 28.89 -94.95
CA LYS A 185 -100.01 30.05 -95.73
C LYS A 185 -100.76 30.13 -97.06
N LYS A 186 -100.81 29.03 -97.83
CA LYS A 186 -101.56 28.97 -99.10
C LYS A 186 -103.05 29.28 -98.93
N ILE A 187 -103.69 28.73 -97.89
CA ILE A 187 -105.10 29.02 -97.58
C ILE A 187 -105.32 30.50 -97.25
N LYS A 188 -104.38 31.17 -96.55
CA LYS A 188 -104.46 32.62 -96.31
C LYS A 188 -104.32 33.43 -97.60
N GLU A 189 -103.42 33.01 -98.50
CA GLU A 189 -103.20 33.66 -99.80
C GLU A 189 -104.45 33.52 -100.71
N GLU A 190 -105.03 32.31 -100.78
CA GLU A 190 -106.32 32.03 -101.46
C GLU A 190 -107.48 32.82 -100.85
N MET A 191 -107.57 32.93 -99.52
CA MET A 191 -108.62 33.67 -98.84
C MET A 191 -108.52 35.20 -99.08
N ILE A 192 -107.31 35.76 -99.17
CA ILE A 192 -107.09 37.17 -99.51
C ILE A 192 -107.56 37.46 -100.94
N LEU A 193 -107.28 36.57 -101.90
CA LEU A 193 -107.80 36.67 -103.27
C LEU A 193 -109.33 36.63 -103.28
N MET A 194 -109.94 35.64 -102.62
CA MET A 194 -111.40 35.49 -102.54
C MET A 194 -112.09 36.73 -101.91
N PHE A 195 -111.50 37.35 -100.89
CA PHE A 195 -112.01 38.61 -100.33
C PHE A 195 -111.87 39.80 -101.29
N SER A 196 -110.85 39.83 -102.14
CA SER A 196 -110.70 40.84 -103.19
C SER A 196 -111.80 40.69 -104.25
N ASP A 197 -112.05 39.46 -104.71
CA ASP A 197 -113.09 39.16 -105.71
C ASP A 197 -114.49 39.48 -105.17
N LEU A 198 -114.80 39.07 -103.93
CA LEU A 198 -116.05 39.43 -103.24
C LEU A 198 -116.23 40.95 -103.15
N LYS A 199 -115.18 41.69 -102.79
CA LYS A 199 -115.23 43.16 -102.72
C LYS A 199 -115.51 43.79 -104.09
N GLN A 200 -114.89 43.27 -105.16
CA GLN A 200 -115.13 43.73 -106.52
C GLN A 200 -116.57 43.44 -106.98
N ILE A 201 -117.11 42.25 -106.66
CA ILE A 201 -118.50 41.88 -106.96
C ILE A 201 -119.49 42.78 -106.20
N CYS A 202 -119.27 43.03 -104.91
CA CYS A 202 -120.11 43.96 -104.14
C CYS A 202 -120.09 45.37 -104.74
N GLN A 203 -118.90 45.90 -105.09
CA GLN A 203 -118.78 47.20 -105.75
C GLN A 203 -119.50 47.25 -107.11
N GLN A 204 -119.51 46.16 -107.89
CA GLN A 204 -120.31 46.08 -109.12
C GLN A 204 -121.82 46.15 -108.82
N ARG A 205 -122.31 45.43 -107.81
CA ARG A 205 -123.74 45.44 -107.43
C ARG A 205 -124.21 46.76 -106.85
N ASP A 206 -123.38 47.47 -106.07
CA ASP A 206 -123.71 48.82 -105.60
C ASP A 206 -123.79 49.83 -106.76
N ASN A 207 -122.90 49.71 -107.77
CA ASN A 207 -122.96 50.52 -108.99
C ASN A 207 -124.18 50.21 -109.87
N GLU A 208 -124.66 48.96 -109.92
CA GLU A 208 -125.93 48.60 -110.56
C GLU A 208 -127.13 49.18 -109.80
N LYS A 209 -127.13 49.06 -108.47
CA LYS A 209 -128.17 49.58 -107.58
C LYS A 209 -128.35 51.09 -107.72
N MET A 210 -127.27 51.86 -107.78
CA MET A 210 -127.34 53.32 -107.99
C MET A 210 -128.07 53.67 -109.30
N LYS A 211 -127.71 53.02 -110.41
CA LYS A 211 -128.36 53.24 -111.73
C LYS A 211 -129.85 52.87 -111.72
N LEU A 212 -130.23 51.86 -110.94
CA LEU A 212 -131.63 51.49 -110.75
C LEU A 212 -132.39 52.51 -109.89
N GLN A 213 -131.74 53.10 -108.87
CA GLN A 213 -132.35 54.16 -108.06
C GLN A 213 -132.57 55.46 -108.85
N GLU A 214 -131.60 55.90 -109.66
CA GLU A 214 -131.79 57.03 -110.59
C GLU A 214 -133.00 56.79 -111.52
N LYS A 215 -133.13 55.56 -112.04
CA LYS A 215 -134.24 55.20 -112.92
C LYS A 215 -135.59 55.15 -112.21
N ILE A 216 -135.66 54.69 -110.96
CA ILE A 216 -136.89 54.74 -110.16
C ILE A 216 -137.33 56.19 -109.97
N SER A 217 -136.43 57.09 -109.56
CA SER A 217 -136.78 58.51 -109.38
C SER A 217 -137.30 59.18 -110.66
N SER A 218 -136.80 58.79 -111.84
CA SER A 218 -137.33 59.30 -113.12
C SER A 218 -138.76 58.84 -113.43
N LEU A 219 -139.13 57.62 -113.03
CA LEU A 219 -140.47 57.05 -113.22
C LEU A 219 -141.48 57.58 -112.17
N GLU A 220 -141.00 57.93 -110.98
CA GLU A 220 -141.84 58.54 -109.94
C GLU A 220 -142.28 59.96 -110.32
N THR A 221 -141.47 60.71 -111.08
CA THR A 221 -141.89 61.99 -111.67
C THR A 221 -142.98 61.82 -112.74
N GLU A 222 -142.84 60.88 -113.70
CA GLU A 222 -143.87 60.64 -114.74
C GLU A 222 -145.22 60.22 -114.13
N LYS A 223 -145.19 59.43 -113.05
CA LYS A 223 -146.38 59.00 -112.31
C LYS A 223 -147.17 60.16 -111.68
N GLY A 224 -146.51 61.27 -111.35
CA GLY A 224 -147.15 62.45 -110.74
C GLY A 224 -148.12 63.17 -111.69
N GLU A 225 -147.76 63.25 -112.97
CA GLU A 225 -148.52 64.03 -113.96
C GLU A 225 -149.80 63.30 -114.44
N ALA A 226 -149.78 61.96 -114.46
CA ALA A 226 -150.89 61.15 -114.96
C ALA A 226 -152.13 61.08 -114.02
N LEU A 227 -152.00 61.46 -112.74
CA LEU A 227 -153.05 61.23 -111.74
C LEU A 227 -154.17 62.30 -111.77
N LEU A 228 -153.91 63.48 -112.33
CA LEU A 228 -154.84 64.62 -112.34
C LEU A 228 -156.04 64.46 -113.30
N THR A 229 -155.98 63.53 -114.25
CA THR A 229 -156.94 63.42 -115.36
C THR A 229 -158.05 62.37 -115.17
N SER A 230 -157.97 61.53 -114.13
CA SER A 230 -158.71 60.25 -114.05
C SER A 230 -160.02 60.28 -113.22
N VAL A 231 -160.34 61.39 -112.55
CA VAL A 231 -161.40 61.42 -111.52
C VAL A 231 -162.82 61.67 -112.08
N ALA A 232 -162.94 62.11 -113.34
CA ALA A 232 -164.17 62.75 -113.86
C ALA A 232 -165.26 61.82 -114.46
N MET A 233 -165.11 60.49 -114.47
CA MET A 233 -166.06 59.59 -115.16
C MET A 233 -166.38 58.31 -114.36
N LYS A 234 -167.27 58.40 -113.37
CA LYS A 234 -167.75 57.22 -112.61
C LYS A 234 -169.21 57.21 -112.14
N GLU A 235 -170.09 58.00 -112.76
CA GLU A 235 -171.54 57.98 -112.50
C GLU A 235 -172.37 57.75 -113.77
N LYS A 236 -172.61 56.49 -114.16
CA LYS A 236 -173.82 56.14 -114.94
C LYS A 236 -174.16 54.64 -115.01
N VAL A 237 -175.48 54.39 -114.87
CA VAL A 237 -176.27 53.20 -115.25
C VAL A 237 -176.22 51.96 -114.35
N LYS A 238 -177.43 51.43 -114.10
CA LYS A 238 -177.81 50.17 -113.44
C LYS A 238 -179.19 49.78 -114.02
N GLY A 239 -179.44 48.49 -114.27
CA GLY A 239 -180.67 47.96 -114.89
C GLY A 239 -180.32 46.89 -115.96
N GLN A 240 -181.17 45.92 -116.30
CA GLN A 240 -182.58 45.68 -115.95
C GLN A 240 -182.85 44.18 -115.71
N GLU A 241 -183.84 43.89 -114.84
CA GLU A 241 -185.01 42.94 -114.95
C GLU A 241 -184.78 41.50 -115.49
N GLN A 242 -185.33 40.42 -114.89
CA GLN A 242 -186.74 40.04 -114.62
C GLN A 242 -187.57 39.83 -115.91
N ASP A 243 -188.38 38.78 -116.10
CA ASP A 243 -188.77 37.67 -115.19
C ASP A 243 -189.44 36.47 -115.93
N LEU A 244 -189.85 35.43 -115.16
CA LEU A 244 -190.90 34.41 -115.43
C LEU A 244 -190.62 33.14 -116.30
N GLN A 245 -191.19 32.01 -115.83
CA GLN A 245 -191.15 30.59 -116.31
C GLN A 245 -189.99 29.72 -115.76
N GLN A 246 -189.89 29.35 -114.48
CA GLN A 246 -190.86 28.91 -113.46
C GLN A 246 -191.49 27.51 -113.69
N LEU A 247 -191.59 26.73 -112.60
CA LEU A 247 -192.30 25.44 -112.43
C LEU A 247 -191.70 24.12 -112.95
N SER A 248 -190.47 24.06 -113.49
CA SER A 248 -189.75 22.77 -113.68
C SER A 248 -188.61 22.49 -112.67
N ILE A 249 -188.08 23.51 -112.00
CA ILE A 249 -186.76 23.45 -111.33
C ILE A 249 -186.83 22.85 -109.91
N LEU A 250 -187.98 22.95 -109.23
CA LEU A 250 -188.16 22.59 -107.81
C LEU A 250 -187.93 21.10 -107.49
N VAL A 251 -187.96 20.22 -108.49
CA VAL A 251 -187.65 18.78 -108.32
C VAL A 251 -186.14 18.54 -108.30
N ASP A 252 -185.38 19.24 -109.14
CA ASP A 252 -183.92 19.11 -109.23
C ASP A 252 -183.20 19.74 -108.04
N GLU A 253 -183.73 20.84 -107.49
CA GLU A 253 -183.17 21.49 -106.30
C GLU A 253 -183.20 20.59 -105.06
N ASN A 254 -184.25 19.79 -104.88
CA ASN A 254 -184.40 18.89 -103.73
C ASN A 254 -183.34 17.78 -103.72
N ASN A 255 -183.10 17.16 -104.89
CA ASN A 255 -182.00 16.19 -105.08
C ASN A 255 -180.63 16.82 -104.82
N LYS A 256 -180.42 18.07 -105.24
CA LYS A 256 -179.19 18.84 -105.01
C LYS A 256 -178.90 19.06 -103.52
N LEU A 257 -179.94 19.39 -102.74
CA LEU A 257 -179.82 19.60 -101.29
C LEU A 257 -179.49 18.30 -100.54
N GLN A 258 -180.09 17.16 -100.92
CA GLN A 258 -179.70 15.85 -100.37
C GLN A 258 -178.22 15.52 -100.66
N GLN A 259 -177.74 15.82 -101.87
CA GLN A 259 -176.34 15.60 -102.24
C GLN A 259 -175.39 16.55 -101.49
N GLN A 260 -175.83 17.75 -101.12
CA GLN A 260 -175.04 18.67 -100.28
C GLN A 260 -174.96 18.22 -98.81
N LEU A 261 -176.04 17.70 -98.22
CA LEU A 261 -176.02 17.17 -96.85
C LEU A 261 -175.03 16.00 -96.72
N SER A 262 -175.07 15.03 -97.63
CA SER A 262 -174.12 13.91 -97.67
C SER A 262 -172.65 14.38 -97.72
N ASN A 263 -172.37 15.43 -98.50
CA ASN A 263 -171.03 16.04 -98.62
C ASN A 263 -170.58 16.87 -97.41
N ILE A 264 -171.49 17.22 -96.49
CA ILE A 264 -171.15 17.85 -95.20
C ILE A 264 -170.90 16.76 -94.17
N GLU A 265 -171.73 15.70 -94.12
CA GLU A 265 -171.53 14.58 -93.21
C GLU A 265 -170.22 13.81 -93.44
N THR A 266 -169.76 13.68 -94.70
CA THR A 266 -168.42 13.13 -95.00
C THR A 266 -167.34 14.00 -94.39
N LYS A 267 -167.31 15.30 -94.73
CA LYS A 267 -166.32 16.25 -94.19
C LYS A 267 -166.32 16.33 -92.66
N THR A 268 -167.47 16.20 -92.01
CA THR A 268 -167.56 16.14 -90.55
C THR A 268 -166.93 14.86 -89.99
N ARG A 269 -167.09 13.71 -90.66
CA ARG A 269 -166.38 12.46 -90.31
C ARG A 269 -164.88 12.55 -90.58
N ASP A 270 -164.47 13.16 -91.69
CA ASP A 270 -163.06 13.32 -92.06
C ASP A 270 -162.32 14.22 -91.04
N LEU A 271 -162.91 15.37 -90.67
CA LEU A 271 -162.36 16.27 -89.65
C LEU A 271 -162.36 15.65 -88.24
N GLN A 272 -163.35 14.79 -87.92
CA GLN A 272 -163.35 14.03 -86.67
C GLN A 272 -162.18 13.02 -86.63
N HIS A 273 -161.91 12.34 -87.75
CA HIS A 273 -160.75 11.44 -87.86
C HIS A 273 -159.43 12.20 -87.71
N GLU A 274 -159.25 13.33 -88.40
CA GLU A 274 -158.04 14.17 -88.25
C GLU A 274 -157.84 14.64 -86.79
N LEU A 275 -158.93 15.00 -86.10
CA LEU A 275 -158.89 15.38 -84.69
C LEU A 275 -158.49 14.23 -83.77
N ASP A 276 -159.08 13.04 -83.95
CA ASP A 276 -158.75 11.85 -83.15
C ASP A 276 -157.32 11.36 -83.40
N GLU A 277 -156.83 11.44 -84.66
CA GLU A 277 -155.43 11.16 -84.99
C GLU A 277 -154.48 12.17 -84.33
N ALA A 278 -154.79 13.47 -84.39
CA ALA A 278 -154.01 14.51 -83.73
C ALA A 278 -153.98 14.34 -82.20
N VAL A 279 -155.11 13.98 -81.58
CA VAL A 279 -155.20 13.67 -80.14
C VAL A 279 -154.38 12.42 -79.79
N SER A 280 -154.41 11.38 -80.62
CA SER A 280 -153.59 10.18 -80.45
C SER A 280 -152.09 10.51 -80.49
N LYS A 281 -151.68 11.32 -81.48
CA LYS A 281 -150.29 11.78 -81.65
C LYS A 281 -149.81 12.65 -80.48
N CYS A 282 -150.66 13.55 -79.97
CA CYS A 282 -150.38 14.33 -78.77
C CYS A 282 -150.23 13.45 -77.51
N ARG A 283 -150.99 12.35 -77.39
CA ARG A 283 -150.81 11.38 -76.29
C ARG A 283 -149.46 10.65 -76.39
N SER A 284 -149.04 10.21 -77.58
CA SER A 284 -147.71 9.60 -77.79
C SER A 284 -146.59 10.54 -77.36
N LEU A 285 -146.57 11.76 -77.90
CA LEU A 285 -145.56 12.78 -77.57
C LEU A 285 -145.56 13.15 -76.09
N THR A 286 -146.71 13.10 -75.41
CA THR A 286 -146.80 13.32 -73.96
C THR A 286 -146.17 12.16 -73.18
N MET A 287 -146.39 10.91 -73.60
CA MET A 287 -145.77 9.73 -73.00
C MET A 287 -144.25 9.71 -73.23
N GLU A 288 -143.79 10.02 -74.44
CA GLU A 288 -142.37 10.18 -74.78
C GLU A 288 -141.70 11.29 -73.94
N SER A 289 -142.35 12.47 -73.83
CA SER A 289 -141.88 13.57 -72.99
C SER A 289 -141.75 13.15 -71.51
N GLN A 290 -142.68 12.34 -71.00
CA GLN A 290 -142.61 11.82 -69.64
C GLN A 290 -141.46 10.80 -69.48
N GLN A 291 -141.29 9.88 -70.42
CA GLN A 291 -140.17 8.93 -70.43
C GLN A 291 -138.81 9.65 -70.42
N PHE A 292 -138.64 10.73 -71.20
CA PHE A 292 -137.41 11.53 -71.18
C PHE A 292 -137.20 12.27 -69.85
N LYS A 293 -138.25 12.76 -69.19
CA LYS A 293 -138.14 13.34 -67.83
C LYS A 293 -137.68 12.31 -66.80
N ASP A 294 -138.24 11.11 -66.83
CA ASP A 294 -137.89 10.05 -65.89
C ASP A 294 -136.47 9.50 -66.15
N GLN A 295 -136.05 9.40 -67.42
CA GLN A 295 -134.64 9.13 -67.78
C GLN A 295 -133.69 10.22 -67.28
N LEU A 296 -134.04 11.51 -67.44
CA LEU A 296 -133.24 12.64 -66.97
C LEU A 296 -133.11 12.64 -65.44
N ARG A 297 -134.22 12.34 -64.73
CA ARG A 297 -134.23 12.21 -63.26
C ARG A 297 -133.31 11.08 -62.78
N ASN A 298 -133.39 9.91 -63.41
CA ASN A 298 -132.52 8.78 -63.10
C ASN A 298 -131.05 9.12 -63.38
N LYS A 299 -130.74 9.81 -64.49
CA LYS A 299 -129.37 10.26 -64.80
C LYS A 299 -128.85 11.34 -63.85
N ASN A 300 -129.72 12.20 -63.33
CA ASN A 300 -129.33 13.14 -62.27
C ASN A 300 -128.99 12.39 -60.96
N GLN A 301 -129.78 11.38 -60.59
CA GLN A 301 -129.47 10.53 -59.43
C GLN A 301 -128.15 9.75 -59.61
N ASP A 302 -127.91 9.15 -60.78
CA ASP A 302 -126.62 8.50 -61.11
C ASP A 302 -125.44 9.45 -60.87
N MET A 303 -125.56 10.71 -61.29
CA MET A 303 -124.52 11.74 -61.15
C MET A 303 -124.34 12.18 -59.69
N GLU A 304 -125.41 12.31 -58.91
CA GLU A 304 -125.34 12.61 -57.48
C GLU A 304 -124.69 11.47 -56.69
N GLU A 305 -125.03 10.22 -57.00
CA GLU A 305 -124.43 9.03 -56.38
C GLU A 305 -122.94 8.89 -56.74
N GLN A 306 -122.55 9.12 -58.00
CA GLN A 306 -121.13 9.16 -58.39
C GLN A 306 -120.38 10.31 -57.70
N THR A 307 -120.97 11.50 -57.60
CA THR A 307 -120.38 12.65 -56.90
C THR A 307 -120.18 12.35 -55.42
N ALA A 308 -121.15 11.70 -54.76
CA ALA A 308 -121.02 11.24 -53.38
C ALA A 308 -119.94 10.16 -53.22
N GLN A 309 -119.80 9.24 -54.18
CA GLN A 309 -118.76 8.22 -54.17
C GLN A 309 -117.36 8.82 -54.35
N ILE A 310 -117.21 9.84 -55.20
CA ILE A 310 -115.95 10.58 -55.38
C ILE A 310 -115.55 11.27 -54.06
N ARG A 311 -116.45 12.04 -53.44
CA ARG A 311 -116.18 12.70 -52.14
C ARG A 311 -115.76 11.73 -51.04
N ARG A 312 -116.35 10.54 -50.97
CA ARG A 312 -115.94 9.48 -50.02
C ARG A 312 -114.55 8.93 -50.33
N LYS A 313 -114.19 8.78 -51.61
CA LYS A 313 -112.83 8.37 -52.04
C LYS A 313 -111.80 9.45 -51.71
N GLU A 314 -112.13 10.72 -51.96
CA GLU A 314 -111.29 11.88 -51.63
C GLU A 314 -111.00 11.94 -50.12
N GLN A 315 -112.03 11.93 -49.26
CA GLN A 315 -111.86 11.93 -47.80
C GLN A 315 -111.04 10.72 -47.29
N ASN A 316 -111.25 9.52 -47.84
CA ASN A 316 -110.45 8.34 -47.49
C ASN A 316 -108.99 8.49 -47.93
N SER A 317 -108.73 9.10 -49.09
CA SER A 317 -107.37 9.39 -49.56
C SER A 317 -106.68 10.45 -48.69
N GLU A 318 -107.40 11.49 -48.28
CA GLU A 318 -106.88 12.56 -47.43
C GLU A 318 -106.53 12.06 -46.02
N MET A 319 -107.42 11.27 -45.39
CA MET A 319 -107.11 10.58 -44.13
C MET A 319 -105.88 9.66 -44.25
N THR A 320 -105.68 9.02 -45.40
CA THR A 320 -104.52 8.16 -45.65
C THR A 320 -103.24 9.00 -45.79
N ILE A 321 -103.31 10.12 -46.53
CA ILE A 321 -102.20 11.08 -46.66
C ILE A 321 -101.80 11.66 -45.30
N GLN A 322 -102.77 12.08 -44.47
CA GLN A 322 -102.50 12.60 -43.12
C GLN A 322 -101.83 11.57 -42.21
N LYS A 323 -102.26 10.29 -42.26
CA LYS A 323 -101.60 9.19 -41.53
C LYS A 323 -100.15 9.00 -42.00
N LEU A 324 -99.92 8.90 -43.31
CA LEU A 324 -98.59 8.74 -43.89
C LEU A 324 -97.67 9.94 -43.60
N GLN A 325 -98.20 11.16 -43.56
CA GLN A 325 -97.46 12.36 -43.13
C GLN A 325 -97.08 12.30 -41.65
N SER A 326 -97.99 11.84 -40.77
CA SER A 326 -97.69 11.63 -39.34
C SER A 326 -96.62 10.56 -39.12
N GLU A 327 -96.69 9.45 -39.86
CA GLU A 327 -95.70 8.38 -39.83
C GLU A 327 -94.34 8.83 -40.38
N LEU A 328 -94.31 9.58 -41.48
CA LEU A 328 -93.10 10.18 -42.04
C LEU A 328 -92.44 11.14 -41.03
N GLY A 329 -93.22 11.99 -40.36
CA GLY A 329 -92.72 12.88 -39.31
C GLY A 329 -92.13 12.13 -38.12
N LYS A 330 -92.77 11.04 -37.68
CA LYS A 330 -92.23 10.13 -36.64
C LYS A 330 -90.92 9.49 -37.09
N LYS A 331 -90.83 8.97 -38.32
CA LYS A 331 -89.60 8.36 -38.85
C LYS A 331 -88.47 9.37 -39.08
N GLN A 332 -88.78 10.62 -39.42
CA GLN A 332 -87.80 11.71 -39.46
C GLN A 332 -87.26 12.03 -38.05
N ALA A 333 -88.12 12.06 -37.02
CA ALA A 333 -87.71 12.27 -35.63
C ALA A 333 -86.88 11.09 -35.08
N GLU A 334 -87.29 9.85 -35.33
CA GLU A 334 -86.51 8.64 -35.00
C GLU A 334 -85.12 8.69 -35.65
N PHE A 335 -85.04 8.97 -36.96
CA PHE A 335 -83.77 9.09 -37.68
C PHE A 335 -82.89 10.22 -37.13
N ALA A 336 -83.46 11.36 -36.78
CA ALA A 336 -82.73 12.47 -36.16
C ALA A 336 -82.16 12.10 -34.77
N SER A 337 -82.88 11.30 -33.97
CA SER A 337 -82.33 10.76 -32.72
C SER A 337 -81.17 9.79 -33.00
N VAL A 338 -81.39 8.78 -33.84
CA VAL A 338 -80.35 7.78 -34.18
C VAL A 338 -79.08 8.44 -34.74
N LEU A 339 -79.21 9.50 -35.56
CA LEU A 339 -78.07 10.23 -36.09
C LEU A 339 -77.35 11.08 -35.03
N LYS A 340 -78.07 11.61 -34.03
CA LYS A 340 -77.48 12.25 -32.85
C LYS A 340 -76.74 11.22 -31.99
N ASP A 341 -77.33 10.05 -31.77
CA ASP A 341 -76.77 8.99 -30.93
C ASP A 341 -75.57 8.32 -31.59
N TYR A 342 -75.57 8.17 -32.92
CA TYR A 342 -74.39 7.82 -33.72
C TYR A 342 -73.24 8.81 -33.50
N LYS A 343 -73.49 10.11 -33.59
CA LYS A 343 -72.47 11.14 -33.31
C LYS A 343 -71.98 11.13 -31.86
N ASN A 344 -72.84 10.79 -30.90
CA ASN A 344 -72.44 10.62 -29.51
C ASN A 344 -71.51 9.40 -29.34
N LEU A 345 -71.77 8.30 -30.06
CA LEU A 345 -70.91 7.10 -30.09
C LEU A 345 -69.58 7.36 -30.80
N GLU A 346 -69.60 8.06 -31.94
CA GLU A 346 -68.42 8.50 -32.71
C GLU A 346 -67.48 9.37 -31.85
N ASN A 347 -68.02 10.37 -31.16
CA ASN A 347 -67.25 11.20 -30.23
C ASN A 347 -66.70 10.39 -29.04
N ARG A 348 -67.47 9.44 -28.49
CA ARG A 348 -67.00 8.54 -27.43
C ARG A 348 -65.88 7.62 -27.89
N LEU A 349 -65.95 7.11 -29.12
CA LEU A 349 -64.92 6.27 -29.72
C LEU A 349 -63.60 7.05 -29.87
N HIS A 350 -63.64 8.27 -30.40
CA HIS A 350 -62.44 9.10 -30.52
C HIS A 350 -61.86 9.52 -29.17
N GLU A 351 -62.70 9.84 -28.18
CA GLU A 351 -62.23 10.15 -26.82
C GLU A 351 -61.63 8.91 -26.12
N GLN A 352 -62.14 7.70 -26.40
CA GLN A 352 -61.55 6.45 -25.94
C GLN A 352 -60.21 6.16 -26.63
N GLN A 353 -60.13 6.29 -27.96
CA GLN A 353 -58.88 6.15 -28.72
C GLN A 353 -57.77 7.07 -28.20
N ARG A 354 -58.09 8.34 -27.89
CA ARG A 354 -57.13 9.28 -27.31
C ARG A 354 -56.64 8.86 -25.92
N LYS A 355 -57.49 8.24 -25.10
CA LYS A 355 -57.11 7.68 -23.79
C LYS A 355 -56.26 6.43 -23.93
N GLU A 356 -56.59 5.54 -24.87
CA GLU A 356 -55.78 4.36 -25.19
C GLU A 356 -54.39 4.75 -25.71
N GLU A 357 -54.29 5.77 -26.58
CA GLU A 357 -53.01 6.36 -26.97
C GLU A 357 -52.23 6.95 -25.79
N GLU A 358 -52.89 7.69 -24.89
CA GLU A 358 -52.21 8.29 -23.74
C GLU A 358 -51.72 7.22 -22.74
N ILE A 359 -52.51 6.18 -22.51
CA ILE A 359 -52.12 5.01 -21.72
C ILE A 359 -50.95 4.28 -22.39
N HIS A 360 -50.98 4.05 -23.70
CA HIS A 360 -49.86 3.43 -24.43
C HIS A 360 -48.59 4.27 -24.33
N ARG A 361 -48.67 5.60 -24.46
CA ARG A 361 -47.51 6.50 -24.30
C ARG A 361 -46.93 6.43 -22.88
N LYS A 362 -47.78 6.46 -21.85
CA LYS A 362 -47.38 6.31 -20.44
C LYS A 362 -46.74 4.96 -20.16
N ALA A 363 -47.38 3.86 -20.59
CA ALA A 363 -46.83 2.51 -20.45
C ALA A 363 -45.47 2.36 -21.16
N THR A 364 -45.32 2.95 -22.34
CA THR A 364 -44.05 2.96 -23.08
C THR A 364 -42.96 3.69 -22.29
N PHE A 365 -43.27 4.88 -21.75
CA PHE A 365 -42.36 5.66 -20.92
C PHE A 365 -41.91 4.89 -19.67
N THR A 366 -42.86 4.32 -18.92
CA THR A 366 -42.56 3.52 -17.72
C THR A 366 -41.75 2.27 -18.04
N VAL A 367 -41.95 1.64 -19.20
CA VAL A 367 -41.12 0.50 -19.67
C VAL A 367 -39.70 0.95 -20.03
N THR A 368 -39.50 2.11 -20.66
CA THR A 368 -38.16 2.67 -20.92
C THR A 368 -37.45 3.05 -19.63
N GLU A 369 -38.12 3.74 -18.71
CA GLU A 369 -37.59 4.12 -17.39
C GLU A 369 -37.22 2.88 -16.55
N SER A 370 -38.08 1.86 -16.51
CA SER A 370 -37.80 0.58 -15.85
C SER A 370 -36.59 -0.14 -16.44
N ARG A 371 -36.36 0.00 -17.76
CA ARG A 371 -35.17 -0.56 -18.42
C ARG A 371 -33.91 0.21 -18.06
N GLU A 372 -33.95 1.54 -18.09
CA GLU A 372 -32.81 2.38 -17.72
C GLU A 372 -32.40 2.16 -16.25
N LEU A 373 -33.36 2.10 -15.33
CA LEU A 373 -33.13 1.75 -13.92
C LEU A 373 -32.52 0.34 -13.76
N LYS A 374 -32.96 -0.64 -14.57
CA LYS A 374 -32.39 -1.99 -14.57
C LYS A 374 -30.95 -2.02 -15.10
N ASP A 375 -30.65 -1.25 -16.14
CA ASP A 375 -29.30 -1.15 -16.71
C ASP A 375 -28.34 -0.39 -15.77
N VAL A 376 -28.83 0.61 -15.01
CA VAL A 376 -28.08 1.26 -13.90
C VAL A 376 -27.84 0.27 -12.75
N LEU A 377 -28.85 -0.47 -12.32
CA LEU A 377 -28.71 -1.49 -11.27
C LEU A 377 -27.71 -2.59 -11.65
N ASN A 378 -27.68 -3.01 -12.92
CA ASN A 378 -26.72 -4.00 -13.42
C ASN A 378 -25.28 -3.46 -13.40
N LYS A 379 -25.06 -2.18 -13.76
CA LYS A 379 -23.75 -1.52 -13.65
C LYS A 379 -23.28 -1.45 -12.21
N ALA A 380 -24.12 -0.99 -11.29
CA ALA A 380 -23.79 -0.91 -9.86
C ALA A 380 -23.45 -2.28 -9.26
N LYS A 381 -24.15 -3.35 -9.68
CA LYS A 381 -23.80 -4.74 -9.29
C LYS A 381 -22.43 -5.17 -9.81
N ALA A 382 -22.10 -4.85 -11.06
CA ALA A 382 -20.80 -5.18 -11.64
C ALA A 382 -19.65 -4.43 -10.95
N GLU A 383 -19.86 -3.14 -10.62
CA GLU A 383 -18.91 -2.32 -9.86
C GLU A 383 -18.70 -2.86 -8.44
N ILE A 384 -19.76 -3.26 -7.74
CA ILE A 384 -19.67 -3.93 -6.44
C ILE A 384 -18.87 -5.24 -6.52
N GLU A 385 -19.07 -6.05 -7.57
CA GLU A 385 -18.32 -7.30 -7.73
C GLU A 385 -16.85 -7.06 -8.07
N GLN A 386 -16.55 -6.05 -8.89
CA GLN A 386 -15.18 -5.60 -9.14
C GLN A 386 -14.51 -5.17 -7.83
N LEU A 387 -15.14 -4.29 -7.03
CA LEU A 387 -14.60 -3.81 -5.75
C LEU A 387 -14.38 -4.92 -4.72
N LYS A 388 -15.21 -5.99 -4.72
CA LYS A 388 -14.93 -7.20 -3.93
C LYS A 388 -13.65 -7.89 -4.41
N SER A 389 -13.52 -8.11 -5.72
CA SER A 389 -12.35 -8.80 -6.28
C SER A 389 -11.04 -8.04 -6.04
N GLU A 390 -11.07 -6.70 -6.15
CA GLU A 390 -9.95 -5.83 -5.79
C GLU A 390 -9.61 -5.90 -4.29
N ARG A 391 -10.64 -5.97 -3.42
CA ARG A 391 -10.46 -6.16 -1.98
C ARG A 391 -9.89 -7.55 -1.64
N GLU A 392 -10.26 -8.60 -2.35
CA GLU A 392 -9.71 -9.95 -2.17
C GLU A 392 -8.25 -10.05 -2.65
N VAL A 393 -7.91 -9.40 -3.77
CA VAL A 393 -6.51 -9.25 -4.23
C VAL A 393 -5.68 -8.43 -3.23
N MET A 394 -6.25 -7.38 -2.63
CA MET A 394 -5.60 -6.62 -1.56
C MET A 394 -5.38 -7.48 -0.30
N ILE A 395 -6.39 -8.23 0.15
CA ILE A 395 -6.31 -9.10 1.33
C ILE A 395 -5.26 -10.18 1.14
N THR A 396 -5.25 -10.87 0.00
CA THR A 396 -4.25 -11.91 -0.30
C THR A 396 -2.85 -11.33 -0.44
N SER A 397 -2.69 -10.14 -1.04
CA SER A 397 -1.42 -9.40 -1.07
C SER A 397 -0.91 -9.06 0.34
N HIS A 398 -1.78 -8.55 1.22
CA HIS A 398 -1.44 -8.26 2.62
C HIS A 398 -1.11 -9.53 3.42
N GLN A 399 -1.85 -10.62 3.23
CA GLN A 399 -1.55 -11.92 3.85
C GLN A 399 -0.18 -12.45 3.41
N ASN A 400 0.10 -12.45 2.10
CA ASN A 400 1.40 -12.81 1.55
C ASN A 400 2.53 -11.94 2.11
N ARG A 401 2.27 -10.63 2.32
CA ARG A 401 3.27 -9.73 2.91
C ARG A 401 3.51 -9.99 4.40
N ILE A 402 2.47 -10.29 5.17
CA ILE A 402 2.58 -10.70 6.58
C ILE A 402 3.39 -12.01 6.68
N GLU A 403 3.14 -12.95 5.78
CA GLU A 403 3.81 -14.25 5.78
C GLU A 403 5.28 -14.15 5.35
N GLN A 404 5.62 -13.32 4.35
CA GLN A 404 7.01 -12.94 4.05
C GLN A 404 7.72 -12.31 5.25
N LEU A 405 7.04 -11.46 6.02
CA LEU A 405 7.62 -10.83 7.22
C LEU A 405 7.84 -11.86 8.32
N ARG A 406 6.88 -12.76 8.58
CA ARG A 406 7.04 -13.89 9.52
C ARG A 406 8.24 -14.76 9.16
N GLN A 407 8.35 -15.18 7.90
CA GLN A 407 9.48 -15.97 7.40
C GLN A 407 10.81 -15.21 7.50
N SER A 408 10.82 -13.89 7.25
CA SER A 408 12.00 -13.04 7.45
C SER A 408 12.42 -12.95 8.92
N PHE A 409 11.47 -12.85 9.86
CA PHE A 409 11.76 -12.89 11.29
C PHE A 409 12.21 -14.27 11.76
N GLN A 410 11.57 -15.35 11.30
CA GLN A 410 11.95 -16.72 11.62
C GLN A 410 13.36 -17.05 11.12
N ASN A 411 13.72 -16.62 9.91
CA ASN A 411 15.07 -16.75 9.38
C ASN A 411 16.09 -15.96 10.20
N LYS A 412 15.77 -14.72 10.61
CA LYS A 412 16.64 -13.91 11.48
C LYS A 412 16.84 -14.52 12.87
N LEU A 413 15.80 -15.13 13.45
CA LEU A 413 15.91 -15.88 14.69
C LEU A 413 16.84 -17.09 14.50
N PHE A 414 16.64 -17.89 13.47
CA PHE A 414 17.51 -19.03 13.13
C PHE A 414 18.97 -18.63 12.82
N GLU A 415 19.21 -17.43 12.27
CA GLU A 415 20.55 -16.87 12.10
C GLU A 415 21.17 -16.36 13.41
N ALA A 416 20.34 -15.91 14.36
CA ALA A 416 20.74 -15.50 15.71
C ALA A 416 20.98 -16.71 16.63
N ASP A 417 20.21 -17.79 16.52
CA ASP A 417 20.44 -19.06 17.22
C ASP A 417 21.78 -19.71 16.81
N LYS A 418 22.24 -19.42 15.59
CA LYS A 418 23.57 -19.79 15.07
C LYS A 418 24.69 -18.80 15.44
N TRP A 419 24.38 -17.67 16.07
CA TRP A 419 25.40 -16.70 16.46
C TRP A 419 26.27 -17.18 17.64
N PRO A 420 25.72 -17.83 18.69
CA PRO A 420 26.50 -18.53 19.71
C PRO A 420 27.49 -19.55 19.12
N GLU A 421 27.04 -20.42 18.20
CA GLU A 421 27.90 -21.41 17.53
C GLU A 421 29.04 -20.74 16.74
N LYS A 422 28.73 -19.70 15.95
CA LYS A 422 29.74 -18.92 15.21
C LYS A 422 30.72 -18.20 16.14
N LEU A 423 30.26 -17.72 17.30
CA LEU A 423 31.08 -17.04 18.30
C LEU A 423 31.99 -18.03 19.05
N GLU A 424 31.47 -19.20 19.45
CA GLU A 424 32.24 -20.30 20.04
C GLU A 424 33.32 -20.78 19.07
N GLU A 425 32.99 -20.94 17.78
CA GLU A 425 33.94 -21.30 16.72
C GLU A 425 35.01 -20.22 16.46
N ALA A 426 34.63 -18.93 16.54
CA ALA A 426 35.59 -17.82 16.45
C ALA A 426 36.50 -17.77 17.68
N LEU A 427 35.95 -17.95 18.88
CA LEU A 427 36.70 -18.02 20.14
C LEU A 427 37.60 -19.26 20.17
N ARG A 428 37.17 -20.41 19.64
CA ARG A 428 37.99 -21.61 19.47
C ARG A 428 39.19 -21.33 18.57
N LYS A 429 38.96 -20.72 17.40
CA LYS A 429 40.04 -20.29 16.49
C LYS A 429 41.00 -19.29 17.13
N GLU A 430 40.52 -18.34 17.93
CA GLU A 430 41.41 -17.38 18.60
C GLU A 430 42.17 -18.02 19.78
N ARG A 431 41.53 -18.94 20.54
CA ARG A 431 42.20 -19.80 21.53
C ARG A 431 43.30 -20.64 20.87
N GLU A 432 43.05 -21.22 19.69
CA GLU A 432 44.04 -22.00 18.92
C GLU A 432 45.20 -21.14 18.41
N LYS A 433 44.93 -19.91 17.91
CA LYS A 433 45.98 -18.94 17.58
C LYS A 433 46.80 -18.52 18.80
N HIS A 434 46.16 -18.25 19.94
CA HIS A 434 46.86 -17.90 21.17
C HIS A 434 47.68 -19.08 21.70
N GLN A 435 47.16 -20.31 21.67
CA GLN A 435 47.91 -21.50 22.07
C GLN A 435 49.12 -21.77 21.18
N THR A 436 48.98 -21.60 19.85
CA THR A 436 50.10 -21.73 18.91
C THR A 436 51.10 -20.58 19.02
N ALA A 437 50.65 -19.35 19.29
CA ALA A 437 51.53 -18.21 19.55
C ALA A 437 52.28 -18.30 20.89
N LEU A 438 51.62 -18.81 21.94
CA LEU A 438 52.23 -19.10 23.24
C LEU A 438 53.28 -20.20 23.09
N LYS A 439 52.96 -21.31 22.43
CA LYS A 439 53.95 -22.37 22.16
C LYS A 439 55.12 -21.84 21.32
N ALA A 440 54.85 -21.08 20.25
CA ALA A 440 55.90 -20.46 19.46
C ALA A 440 56.66 -19.33 20.19
N LEU A 441 56.24 -18.92 21.40
CA LEU A 441 57.01 -18.07 22.30
C LEU A 441 57.82 -18.92 23.29
N GLU A 442 57.24 -19.97 23.84
CA GLU A 442 57.90 -20.98 24.69
C GLU A 442 59.08 -21.64 23.96
N ASP A 443 58.86 -22.14 22.74
CA ASP A 443 59.90 -22.71 21.87
C ASP A 443 61.05 -21.71 21.65
N ARG A 444 60.75 -20.42 21.45
CA ARG A 444 61.76 -19.34 21.30
C ARG A 444 62.45 -18.94 22.60
N LEU A 445 61.77 -19.04 23.74
CA LEU A 445 62.39 -18.81 25.05
C LEU A 445 63.33 -19.95 25.42
N VAL A 446 62.98 -21.20 25.07
CA VAL A 446 63.87 -22.36 25.18
C VAL A 446 65.07 -22.23 24.24
N GLU A 447 64.85 -21.85 22.97
CA GLU A 447 65.94 -21.59 22.01
C GLU A 447 66.89 -20.48 22.50
N ASN A 448 66.34 -19.34 22.93
CA ASN A 448 67.13 -18.25 23.50
C ASN A 448 67.89 -18.68 24.76
N PHE A 449 67.26 -19.41 25.70
CA PHE A 449 67.92 -19.88 26.92
C PHE A 449 69.05 -20.88 26.62
N VAL A 450 68.85 -21.78 25.65
CA VAL A 450 69.91 -22.69 25.17
C VAL A 450 71.04 -21.89 24.51
N MET A 451 70.72 -20.86 23.73
CA MET A 451 71.71 -19.97 23.11
C MET A 451 72.50 -19.16 24.14
N GLU A 452 71.83 -18.56 25.14
CA GLU A 452 72.47 -17.85 26.26
C GLU A 452 73.34 -18.80 27.10
N MET A 453 72.85 -19.98 27.46
CA MET A 453 73.64 -21.01 28.14
C MET A 453 74.87 -21.42 27.33
N GLN A 454 74.75 -21.52 26.01
CA GLN A 454 75.88 -21.87 25.13
C GLN A 454 76.88 -20.72 24.99
N ILE A 455 76.41 -19.46 24.92
CA ILE A 455 77.24 -18.26 24.98
C ILE A 455 77.97 -18.17 26.32
N GLU A 456 77.30 -18.42 27.44
CA GLU A 456 77.92 -18.37 28.76
C GLU A 456 78.94 -19.50 28.93
N LYS A 457 78.64 -20.70 28.43
CA LYS A 457 79.60 -21.82 28.34
C LYS A 457 80.81 -21.46 27.47
N GLN A 458 80.63 -20.73 26.37
CA GLN A 458 81.72 -20.20 25.55
C GLN A 458 82.55 -19.16 26.32
N LYS A 459 81.93 -18.22 27.04
CA LYS A 459 82.65 -17.27 27.91
C LYS A 459 83.48 -17.98 28.98
N TYR A 460 82.92 -19.00 29.64
CA TYR A 460 83.66 -19.80 30.63
C TYR A 460 84.81 -20.60 29.99
N GLN A 461 84.63 -21.13 28.78
CA GLN A 461 85.68 -21.80 28.03
C GLN A 461 86.81 -20.82 27.64
N GLU A 462 86.48 -19.66 27.08
CA GLU A 462 87.44 -18.59 26.79
C GLU A 462 88.17 -18.11 28.06
N LEU A 463 87.45 -18.03 29.19
CA LEU A 463 88.03 -17.59 30.46
C LEU A 463 88.98 -18.65 31.04
N LEU A 464 88.63 -19.94 30.92
CA LEU A 464 89.53 -21.05 31.24
C LEU A 464 90.77 -21.04 30.34
N GLU A 465 90.62 -20.78 29.04
CA GLU A 465 91.75 -20.66 28.10
C GLU A 465 92.62 -19.43 28.40
N LYS A 466 92.02 -18.29 28.77
CA LYS A 466 92.74 -17.10 29.25
C LYS A 466 93.50 -17.38 30.56
N TYR A 467 92.90 -18.10 31.51
CA TYR A 467 93.60 -18.52 32.73
C TYR A 467 94.72 -19.52 32.43
N GLN A 468 94.49 -20.55 31.63
CA GLN A 468 95.54 -21.51 31.23
C GLN A 468 96.68 -20.84 30.46
N GLY A 469 96.38 -19.86 29.59
CA GLY A 469 97.38 -19.04 28.91
C GLY A 469 98.16 -18.15 29.87
N SER A 470 97.48 -17.54 30.85
CA SER A 470 98.10 -16.76 31.92
C SER A 470 99.01 -17.62 32.79
N THR A 471 98.57 -18.81 33.22
CA THR A 471 99.39 -19.78 33.95
C THR A 471 100.60 -20.21 33.14
N LYS A 472 100.47 -20.57 31.85
CA LYS A 472 101.61 -20.90 30.99
C LYS A 472 102.59 -19.73 30.83
N ASN A 473 102.10 -18.50 30.74
CA ASN A 473 102.95 -17.31 30.72
C ASN A 473 103.65 -17.07 32.06
N GLN A 474 102.98 -17.29 33.19
CA GLN A 474 103.57 -17.22 34.53
C GLN A 474 104.59 -18.33 34.77
N GLU A 475 104.32 -19.57 34.35
CA GLU A 475 105.28 -20.68 34.34
C GLU A 475 106.51 -20.36 33.50
N SER A 476 106.33 -19.81 32.29
CA SER A 476 107.42 -19.38 31.42
C SER A 476 108.24 -18.25 32.05
N MET A 477 107.58 -17.26 32.67
CA MET A 477 108.22 -16.13 33.34
C MET A 477 109.00 -16.59 34.58
N LEU A 478 108.41 -17.44 35.42
CA LEU A 478 109.08 -18.07 36.56
C LEU A 478 110.26 -18.93 36.11
N LYS A 479 110.13 -19.67 35.01
CA LYS A 479 111.22 -20.50 34.46
C LYS A 479 112.36 -19.65 33.90
N SER A 480 112.08 -18.49 33.31
CA SER A 480 113.09 -17.50 32.95
C SER A 480 113.78 -16.93 34.19
N GLN A 481 113.01 -16.45 35.18
CA GLN A 481 113.54 -15.90 36.42
C GLN A 481 114.39 -16.91 37.21
N LEU A 482 113.98 -18.18 37.22
CA LEU A 482 114.71 -19.26 37.89
C LEU A 482 116.02 -19.57 37.16
N ASN A 483 116.05 -19.52 35.82
CA ASN A 483 117.28 -19.59 35.03
C ASN A 483 118.18 -18.36 35.25
N ASP A 484 117.62 -17.15 35.39
CA ASP A 484 118.37 -15.92 35.71
C ASP A 484 118.93 -15.91 37.13
N VAL A 485 118.28 -16.61 38.07
CA VAL A 485 118.77 -16.86 39.43
C VAL A 485 119.84 -17.96 39.42
N GLU A 486 119.62 -19.06 38.69
CA GLU A 486 120.61 -20.13 38.53
C GLU A 486 121.90 -19.62 37.87
N ASN A 487 121.80 -18.75 36.86
CA ASN A 487 122.95 -18.12 36.22
C ASN A 487 123.68 -17.12 37.15
N ARG A 488 122.96 -16.43 38.04
CA ARG A 488 123.56 -15.60 39.09
C ARG A 488 124.30 -16.44 40.13
N TYR A 489 123.69 -17.51 40.65
CA TYR A 489 124.40 -18.42 41.56
C TYR A 489 125.59 -19.11 40.88
N LYS A 490 125.51 -19.45 39.58
CA LYS A 490 126.67 -19.92 38.80
C LYS A 490 127.76 -18.87 38.61
N ALA A 491 127.47 -17.57 38.72
CA ALA A 491 128.49 -16.51 38.75
C ALA A 491 129.07 -16.36 40.16
N GLU A 492 128.21 -16.24 41.18
CA GLU A 492 128.59 -16.13 42.58
C GLU A 492 129.44 -17.33 43.06
N ILE A 493 129.13 -18.56 42.64
CA ILE A 493 129.96 -19.75 42.89
C ILE A 493 131.35 -19.63 42.26
N ARG A 494 131.48 -19.04 41.06
CA ARG A 494 132.79 -18.81 40.42
C ARG A 494 133.59 -17.75 41.16
N ASP A 495 132.95 -16.66 41.58
CA ASP A 495 133.60 -15.59 42.34
C ASP A 495 133.99 -16.06 43.76
N LEU A 496 133.17 -16.88 44.42
CA LEU A 496 133.51 -17.54 45.68
C LEU A 496 134.64 -18.57 45.52
N GLN A 497 134.65 -19.36 44.44
CA GLN A 497 135.76 -20.28 44.12
C GLN A 497 137.07 -19.50 43.91
N LYS A 498 137.02 -18.35 43.22
CA LYS A 498 138.17 -17.47 43.05
C LYS A 498 138.62 -16.86 44.38
N LEU A 499 137.69 -16.32 45.18
CA LEU A 499 137.99 -15.76 46.50
C LEU A 499 138.57 -16.80 47.46
N LEU A 500 138.15 -18.07 47.36
CA LEU A 500 138.70 -19.18 48.11
C LEU A 500 140.11 -19.56 47.62
N ALA A 501 140.38 -19.49 46.32
CA ALA A 501 141.74 -19.65 45.78
C ALA A 501 142.68 -18.51 46.25
N ASP A 502 142.23 -17.26 46.15
CA ASP A 502 143.00 -16.06 46.55
C ASP A 502 143.26 -16.01 48.08
N ASN A 503 142.34 -16.53 48.89
CA ASN A 503 142.60 -16.72 50.33
C ASN A 503 143.54 -17.91 50.59
N LYS A 504 143.53 -18.96 49.75
CA LYS A 504 144.39 -20.14 49.92
C LYS A 504 145.84 -19.88 49.50
N THR A 505 146.09 -18.97 48.55
CA THR A 505 147.43 -18.43 48.28
C THR A 505 147.89 -17.53 49.40
N ARG A 506 147.09 -16.54 49.84
CA ARG A 506 147.42 -15.68 50.99
C ARG A 506 147.71 -16.48 52.27
N ALA A 507 146.90 -17.51 52.56
CA ALA A 507 147.13 -18.40 53.70
C ALA A 507 148.50 -19.08 53.62
N LYS A 508 148.89 -19.58 52.43
CA LYS A 508 150.23 -20.13 52.20
C LYS A 508 151.34 -19.09 52.32
N GLU A 509 151.15 -17.88 51.78
CA GLU A 509 152.12 -16.78 51.91
C GLU A 509 152.33 -16.41 53.39
N THR A 510 151.26 -16.37 54.18
CA THR A 510 151.36 -16.19 55.65
C THR A 510 151.96 -17.41 56.34
N GLU A 511 151.69 -18.64 55.90
CA GLU A 511 152.30 -19.86 56.46
C GLU A 511 153.81 -19.90 56.16
N GLU A 512 154.24 -19.51 54.97
CA GLU A 512 155.65 -19.42 54.57
C GLU A 512 156.36 -18.22 55.22
N SER A 513 155.65 -17.13 55.52
CA SER A 513 156.15 -16.06 56.39
C SER A 513 156.33 -16.57 57.81
N LEU A 514 155.30 -17.18 58.41
CA LEU A 514 155.35 -17.73 59.76
C LEU A 514 156.32 -18.90 59.89
N ARG A 515 156.58 -19.69 58.84
CA ARG A 515 157.64 -20.71 58.83
C ARG A 515 159.05 -20.10 58.82
N ARG A 516 159.25 -18.96 58.15
CA ARG A 516 160.50 -18.17 58.24
C ARG A 516 160.64 -17.50 59.61
N GLU A 517 159.55 -16.97 60.17
CA GLU A 517 159.47 -16.47 61.54
C GLU A 517 159.84 -17.58 62.54
N ILE A 518 159.27 -18.77 62.40
CA ILE A 518 159.53 -19.94 63.24
C ILE A 518 160.97 -20.45 63.08
N GLU A 519 161.58 -20.41 61.90
CA GLU A 519 162.98 -20.84 61.74
C GLU A 519 163.96 -19.80 62.27
N ASN A 520 163.66 -18.50 62.15
CA ASN A 520 164.36 -17.42 62.88
C ASN A 520 164.22 -17.61 64.40
N LEU A 521 163.00 -17.85 64.91
CA LEU A 521 162.73 -18.11 66.32
C LEU A 521 163.43 -19.39 66.81
N LYS A 522 163.54 -20.45 65.99
CA LYS A 522 164.36 -21.63 66.31
C LYS A 522 165.86 -21.37 66.25
N SER A 523 166.31 -20.37 65.50
CA SER A 523 167.71 -19.92 65.50
C SER A 523 168.01 -19.17 66.81
N ILE A 524 167.10 -18.27 67.20
CA ILE A 524 167.15 -17.54 68.48
C ILE A 524 167.00 -18.51 69.68
N ILE A 525 166.12 -19.51 69.59
CA ILE A 525 165.97 -20.56 70.61
C ILE A 525 167.25 -21.38 70.71
N ARG A 526 167.91 -21.76 69.59
CA ARG A 526 169.23 -22.42 69.65
C ARG A 526 170.31 -21.55 70.31
N ASP A 527 170.34 -20.23 70.05
CA ASP A 527 171.27 -19.30 70.73
C ASP A 527 170.97 -19.18 72.24
N LEU A 528 169.69 -19.19 72.61
CA LEU A 528 169.26 -19.19 74.02
C LEU A 528 169.51 -20.54 74.71
N GLU A 529 169.32 -21.66 74.01
CA GLU A 529 169.60 -23.03 74.49
C GLU A 529 171.10 -23.25 74.67
N ASP A 530 171.96 -22.78 73.76
CA ASP A 530 173.42 -22.84 73.92
C ASP A 530 173.91 -21.92 75.05
N ARG A 531 173.26 -20.76 75.27
CA ARG A 531 173.53 -19.90 76.43
C ARG A 531 173.02 -20.47 77.75
N LEU A 532 171.91 -21.22 77.74
CA LEU A 532 171.41 -21.94 78.91
C LEU A 532 172.28 -23.17 79.23
N ALA A 533 172.70 -23.95 78.24
CA ALA A 533 173.63 -25.07 78.43
C ALA A 533 174.96 -24.63 79.06
N ARG A 534 175.48 -23.45 78.66
CA ARG A 534 176.67 -22.82 79.26
C ARG A 534 176.45 -22.29 80.68
N LEU A 535 175.20 -22.03 81.07
CA LEU A 535 174.86 -21.63 82.44
C LEU A 535 174.59 -22.85 83.34
N ASP A 536 173.98 -23.92 82.81
CA ASP A 536 173.71 -25.13 83.59
C ASP A 536 174.94 -26.04 83.76
N HIS A 537 175.91 -26.10 82.83
CA HIS A 537 177.19 -26.71 83.19
C HIS A 537 177.91 -25.97 84.34
N GLY A 538 177.71 -24.65 84.45
CA GLY A 538 178.18 -23.85 85.58
C GLY A 538 177.34 -23.99 86.86
N SER A 539 176.13 -24.58 86.77
CA SER A 539 175.28 -24.92 87.91
C SER A 539 175.56 -26.35 88.38
N ASP A 540 175.65 -27.32 87.47
CA ASP A 540 175.85 -28.74 87.76
C ASP A 540 177.27 -29.09 88.20
N GLU A 541 178.35 -28.47 87.68
CA GLU A 541 179.69 -28.71 88.26
C GLU A 541 179.74 -28.30 89.74
N LYS A 542 179.18 -27.13 90.07
CA LYS A 542 179.08 -26.66 91.46
C LYS A 542 178.09 -27.48 92.28
N MET A 543 177.01 -27.97 91.70
CA MET A 543 176.05 -28.85 92.40
C MET A 543 176.62 -30.25 92.62
N ALA A 544 177.49 -30.74 91.73
CA ALA A 544 178.22 -32.00 91.88
C ALA A 544 179.32 -31.87 92.94
N GLU A 545 180.12 -30.81 92.90
CA GLU A 545 181.16 -30.56 93.90
C GLU A 545 180.56 -30.28 95.29
N LEU A 546 179.46 -29.52 95.37
CA LEU A 546 178.68 -29.40 96.61
C LEU A 546 178.00 -30.70 97.02
N LYS A 547 177.59 -31.59 96.10
CA LYS A 547 177.08 -32.93 96.46
C LYS A 547 178.19 -33.83 97.02
N ILE A 548 179.42 -33.70 96.54
CA ILE A 548 180.57 -34.44 97.07
C ILE A 548 180.93 -33.89 98.45
N GLN A 549 181.15 -32.58 98.59
CA GLN A 549 181.45 -31.95 99.88
C GLN A 549 180.32 -32.12 100.91
N LEU A 550 179.04 -32.06 100.51
CA LEU A 550 177.91 -32.32 101.41
C LEU A 550 177.80 -33.80 101.79
N LYS A 551 178.30 -34.72 100.97
CA LYS A 551 178.30 -36.16 101.28
C LYS A 551 179.48 -36.52 102.19
N GLU A 552 180.67 -36.01 101.92
CA GLU A 552 181.84 -36.13 102.79
C GLU A 552 181.56 -35.49 104.17
N THR A 553 181.07 -34.24 104.21
CA THR A 553 180.70 -33.59 105.49
C THR A 553 179.46 -34.20 106.17
N HIS A 554 178.58 -34.91 105.46
CA HIS A 554 177.50 -35.67 106.11
C HIS A 554 178.01 -37.01 106.67
N GLU A 555 178.93 -37.68 105.98
CA GLU A 555 179.55 -38.91 106.47
C GLU A 555 180.47 -38.61 107.68
N GLU A 556 181.25 -37.53 107.64
CA GLU A 556 181.95 -36.98 108.83
C GLU A 556 180.99 -36.55 109.95
N LEU A 557 179.81 -35.99 109.62
CA LEU A 557 178.83 -35.55 110.62
C LEU A 557 178.03 -36.72 111.22
N GLU A 558 177.89 -37.85 110.52
CA GLU A 558 177.36 -39.09 111.11
C GLU A 558 178.42 -39.82 111.94
N GLU A 559 179.70 -39.86 111.53
CA GLU A 559 180.79 -40.31 112.43
C GLU A 559 180.88 -39.43 113.69
N ALA A 560 180.79 -38.12 113.54
CA ALA A 560 180.75 -37.18 114.65
C ALA A 560 179.47 -37.30 115.50
N ARG A 561 178.33 -37.74 114.93
CA ARG A 561 177.10 -38.07 115.68
C ARG A 561 177.21 -39.41 116.41
N GLU A 562 177.88 -40.41 115.84
CA GLU A 562 178.19 -41.63 116.56
C GLU A 562 179.14 -41.37 117.73
N GLU A 563 180.19 -40.55 117.52
CA GLU A 563 181.04 -40.01 118.59
C GLU A 563 180.23 -39.22 119.62
N LEU A 564 179.28 -38.38 119.19
CA LEU A 564 178.42 -37.60 120.08
C LEU A 564 177.48 -38.51 120.89
N ASN A 565 176.93 -39.58 120.30
CA ASN A 565 176.14 -40.57 121.03
C ASN A 565 177.02 -41.33 122.04
N LYS A 566 178.20 -41.81 121.63
CA LYS A 566 179.18 -42.48 122.51
C LYS A 566 179.61 -41.57 123.68
N LYS A 567 179.80 -40.27 123.44
CA LYS A 567 180.07 -39.26 124.49
C LYS A 567 178.82 -38.83 125.26
N SER A 568 177.62 -38.92 124.70
CA SER A 568 176.35 -38.62 125.37
C SER A 568 176.02 -39.70 126.40
N ASP A 569 176.20 -40.98 126.08
CA ASP A 569 176.06 -42.07 127.05
C ASP A 569 177.19 -42.07 128.11
N LEU A 570 178.36 -41.51 127.80
CA LEU A 570 179.41 -41.20 128.80
C LEU A 570 179.07 -39.96 129.67
N LEU A 571 178.37 -38.96 129.10
CA LEU A 571 177.83 -37.81 129.82
C LEU A 571 176.67 -38.23 130.74
N LYS A 572 175.96 -39.29 130.39
CA LYS A 572 174.88 -39.90 131.17
C LYS A 572 175.45 -40.56 132.43
N THR A 573 176.52 -41.34 132.29
CA THR A 573 177.23 -41.94 133.44
C THR A 573 177.85 -40.87 134.35
N THR A 574 178.53 -39.87 133.80
CA THR A 574 179.11 -38.77 134.61
C THR A 574 178.07 -37.79 135.17
N LYS A 575 176.86 -37.68 134.59
CA LYS A 575 175.76 -36.90 135.20
C LYS A 575 175.14 -37.59 136.42
N ASP A 576 175.00 -38.91 136.41
CA ASP A 576 174.59 -39.64 137.62
C ASP A 576 175.67 -39.58 138.72
N GLU A 577 176.93 -39.26 138.37
CA GLU A 577 178.03 -38.97 139.30
C GLU A 577 178.02 -37.50 139.81
N VAL A 578 177.70 -36.51 138.96
CA VAL A 578 177.51 -35.10 139.40
C VAL A 578 176.27 -34.95 140.29
N LYS A 579 175.22 -35.73 140.04
CA LYS A 579 174.02 -35.86 140.87
C LYS A 579 174.33 -36.29 142.31
N PHE A 580 175.42 -37.03 142.52
CA PHE A 580 175.93 -37.41 143.85
C PHE A 580 176.70 -36.28 144.54
N LEU A 581 177.35 -35.38 143.79
CA LEU A 581 178.13 -34.27 144.33
C LEU A 581 177.33 -32.98 144.56
N GLN A 582 176.32 -32.66 143.74
CA GLN A 582 175.53 -31.44 143.95
C GLN A 582 174.61 -31.50 145.18
N GLU A 583 174.22 -32.70 145.64
CA GLU A 583 173.52 -32.91 146.92
C GLU A 583 174.41 -32.61 148.16
N THR A 584 175.70 -32.32 147.95
CA THR A 584 176.68 -31.99 149.00
C THR A 584 177.01 -30.49 149.10
N VAL A 585 176.86 -29.68 148.03
CA VAL A 585 177.47 -28.33 147.95
C VAL A 585 176.54 -27.14 148.22
N GLN A 586 175.32 -27.08 147.64
CA GLN A 586 174.49 -25.86 147.77
C GLN A 586 173.95 -25.64 149.20
N ARG A 587 174.07 -26.64 150.09
CA ARG A 587 173.78 -26.54 151.54
C ARG A 587 174.71 -25.56 152.29
N GLU A 588 175.70 -24.96 151.63
CA GLU A 588 176.50 -23.82 152.16
C GLU A 588 176.13 -22.44 151.56
N VAL A 589 175.23 -22.35 150.56
CA VAL A 589 174.96 -21.07 149.87
C VAL A 589 173.66 -20.40 150.33
N GLU A 590 172.84 -21.11 151.10
CA GLU A 590 171.69 -20.55 151.84
C GLU A 590 172.12 -19.52 152.91
N GLU A 591 173.42 -19.45 153.27
CA GLU A 591 173.95 -18.59 154.35
C GLU A 591 174.69 -17.32 153.87
N ARG A 592 174.71 -16.97 152.57
CA ARG A 592 175.74 -16.04 152.04
C ARG A 592 175.35 -14.77 151.26
N PHE A 593 174.08 -14.51 150.94
CA PHE A 593 173.68 -13.23 150.30
C PHE A 593 172.73 -12.33 151.12
N GLU A 594 172.37 -12.73 152.34
CA GLU A 594 171.91 -11.78 153.38
C GLU A 594 172.99 -10.71 153.71
N LEU A 595 174.21 -10.88 153.19
CA LEU A 595 175.39 -10.04 153.42
C LEU A 595 175.62 -8.89 152.42
N THR A 596 174.81 -8.71 151.37
CA THR A 596 174.99 -7.56 150.43
C THR A 596 173.74 -6.68 150.24
N GLU A 597 172.72 -6.82 151.10
CA GLU A 597 171.74 -5.75 151.33
C GLU A 597 172.44 -4.47 151.86
N ALA A 598 173.62 -4.61 152.47
CA ALA A 598 174.34 -3.54 153.15
C ALA A 598 175.17 -2.58 152.27
N LEU A 599 175.45 -2.89 150.99
CA LEU A 599 176.52 -2.19 150.23
C LEU A 599 176.05 -1.23 149.12
N SER A 600 175.46 -0.12 149.59
CA SER A 600 175.58 1.23 149.03
C SER A 600 174.75 1.56 147.76
N THR A 601 173.87 2.58 147.75
CA THR A 601 173.55 3.62 148.76
C THR A 601 174.65 4.66 149.01
N ALA A 602 175.73 4.72 148.21
CA ALA A 602 176.84 5.67 148.45
C ALA A 602 177.53 6.24 147.20
N ARG A 603 176.83 6.46 146.07
CA ARG A 603 177.40 7.27 144.97
C ARG A 603 176.44 8.12 144.13
N THR A 604 175.43 8.66 144.79
CA THR A 604 174.36 9.52 144.25
C THR A 604 174.80 10.94 143.82
N GLU A 605 176.09 11.20 143.51
CA GLU A 605 176.69 12.52 143.84
C GLU A 605 177.54 13.30 142.80
N LEU A 606 177.88 12.80 141.59
CA LEU A 606 178.67 13.59 140.60
C LEU A 606 178.07 13.58 139.16
N LEU A 607 177.93 14.76 138.54
CA LEU A 607 176.89 15.09 137.52
C LEU A 607 177.39 15.40 136.06
N LYS A 608 176.71 14.86 134.99
CA LYS A 608 176.56 15.34 133.54
C LYS A 608 177.73 15.08 132.52
N LEU A 609 177.69 15.06 131.15
CA LEU A 609 176.72 15.03 129.98
C LEU A 609 177.49 14.71 128.61
N LYS A 610 176.89 14.18 127.48
CA LYS A 610 177.49 13.98 126.09
C LYS A 610 176.55 13.42 124.94
N LYS A 611 176.79 13.64 123.60
CA LYS A 611 176.29 12.86 122.38
C LYS A 611 176.88 13.26 120.96
N PRO A 612 177.05 12.35 119.92
CA PRO A 612 177.49 12.67 118.49
C PRO A 612 176.68 12.12 117.19
N SER A 613 176.72 12.71 115.91
CA SER A 613 175.98 12.34 114.56
C SER A 613 176.34 13.07 113.13
N GLY A 614 175.81 12.74 111.87
CA GLY A 614 176.02 13.43 110.47
C GLY A 614 175.32 12.93 109.07
N GLY A 615 175.46 13.55 107.81
CA GLY A 615 174.88 13.13 106.40
C GLY A 615 175.04 14.01 105.03
N TYR A 616 174.63 13.61 103.75
CA TYR A 616 174.79 14.32 102.35
C TYR A 616 174.00 13.86 100.98
N SER A 617 174.07 14.50 99.73
CA SER A 617 173.28 14.21 98.39
C SER A 617 173.71 14.80 96.90
N GLY A 618 172.93 14.65 95.73
CA GLY A 618 173.15 15.08 94.23
C GLY A 618 171.92 14.89 93.18
N GLY A 619 171.68 15.12 91.81
CA GLY A 619 172.19 15.53 90.38
C GLY A 619 170.99 15.66 89.27
N SER A 620 170.83 15.85 87.87
CA SER A 620 171.42 16.04 86.43
C SER A 620 170.34 16.68 85.36
N ASN A 621 170.17 16.78 83.96
CA ASN A 621 170.69 16.41 82.53
C ASN A 621 169.95 17.11 81.21
N PRO A 622 170.26 16.89 79.84
CA PRO A 622 169.81 17.63 78.52
C PRO A 622 168.98 16.85 77.34
N ARG A 623 168.67 17.10 75.97
CA ARG A 623 168.80 18.00 74.66
C ARG A 623 167.78 17.53 73.46
N GLN A 624 167.53 17.85 72.10
CA GLN A 624 167.74 18.81 70.88
C GLN A 624 166.93 18.46 69.48
N SER A 625 166.69 19.30 68.36
CA SER A 625 166.02 18.95 66.97
C SER A 625 165.96 20.00 65.69
N THR A 626 165.47 19.70 64.40
CA THR A 626 165.45 20.52 63.04
C THR A 626 164.51 20.12 61.75
N ALA A 627 164.20 20.96 60.65
CA ALA A 627 163.44 20.65 59.30
C ALA A 627 163.38 21.70 58.03
N ASP A 628 162.84 21.43 56.75
CA ASP A 628 162.74 22.34 55.45
C ASP A 628 161.84 21.97 54.11
N SER A 629 161.62 22.90 53.07
CA SER A 629 161.32 22.86 51.51
C SER A 629 159.90 22.66 50.75
N ASN A 630 159.49 22.90 49.42
CA ASN A 630 159.76 23.73 48.12
C ASN A 630 158.72 23.55 46.85
N MET A 631 158.61 24.34 45.67
CA MET A 631 157.61 24.19 44.47
C MET A 631 157.73 24.94 43.00
N SER A 632 156.78 24.89 41.96
CA SER A 632 156.85 25.46 40.50
C SER A 632 155.56 25.71 39.51
N LEU A 633 155.64 26.10 38.15
CA LEU A 633 154.58 26.62 37.11
C LEU A 633 154.75 26.23 35.52
N LYS A 634 154.11 26.59 34.31
CA LYS A 634 153.17 27.60 33.55
C LYS A 634 152.84 27.31 31.97
N SER A 635 151.87 27.95 31.17
CA SER A 635 151.59 27.79 29.62
C SER A 635 150.57 28.77 28.80
N VAL A 636 150.42 28.79 27.40
CA VAL A 636 149.44 29.64 26.48
C VAL A 636 149.33 29.39 24.87
N SER A 637 148.29 29.83 24.03
CA SER A 637 148.18 29.86 22.46
C SER A 637 146.93 30.57 21.67
N THR A 638 146.88 30.86 20.29
CA THR A 638 145.70 31.45 19.43
C THR A 638 145.79 31.54 17.80
N VAL A 639 144.71 31.73 16.93
CA VAL A 639 144.59 31.98 15.38
C VAL A 639 143.17 32.52 14.78
N ASN A 640 142.70 32.48 13.46
CA ASN A 640 142.75 33.42 12.22
C ASN A 640 141.64 33.23 11.02
N ASN A 641 141.28 34.18 10.05
CA ASN A 641 140.33 34.01 8.82
C ASN A 641 140.07 35.13 7.66
N ASN A 642 139.32 34.91 6.50
CA ASN A 642 138.90 35.88 5.36
C ASN A 642 137.52 35.63 4.59
N THR A 643 136.47 36.46 4.56
CA THR A 643 136.14 37.70 5.30
C THR A 643 134.62 38.03 5.32
N ALA A 644 134.07 38.33 6.51
CA ALA A 644 132.94 39.23 6.81
C ALA A 644 131.51 38.91 6.25
N ILE A 645 130.39 39.10 6.97
CA ILE A 645 130.20 39.65 8.33
C ILE A 645 129.09 38.91 9.15
N THR A 646 128.28 39.61 9.95
CA THR A 646 127.82 39.18 11.31
C THR A 646 126.35 39.58 11.62
N GLU A 647 125.59 39.07 12.61
CA GLU A 647 125.76 38.07 13.71
C GLU A 647 124.36 37.75 14.33
N ASN A 648 124.10 36.81 15.27
CA ASN A 648 124.87 35.69 15.86
C ASN A 648 123.89 34.53 16.22
N MET A 649 124.33 33.29 15.97
CA MET A 649 124.17 32.00 16.70
C MET A 649 123.07 31.74 17.76
N ASN A 650 122.56 30.50 17.96
CA ASN A 650 122.87 29.17 17.37
C ASN A 650 121.57 28.36 17.16
N SER A 651 121.33 27.76 15.99
CA SER A 651 121.61 26.34 15.68
C SER A 651 120.99 25.35 16.69
N ALA A 652 119.88 24.63 16.45
CA ALA A 652 119.22 24.11 15.23
C ALA A 652 119.92 22.89 14.55
N ARG A 653 119.13 22.16 13.73
CA ARG A 653 119.41 20.92 12.96
C ARG A 653 119.35 19.61 13.79
N ASN A 654 118.92 18.45 13.26
CA ASN A 654 118.30 18.05 11.95
C ASN A 654 117.69 16.62 12.13
N SER A 655 116.90 16.02 11.22
CA SER A 655 116.26 16.45 9.96
C SER A 655 115.12 15.49 9.54
N SER A 656 114.22 16.03 8.71
CA SER A 656 113.32 15.36 7.77
C SER A 656 113.94 14.28 6.86
N VAL A 657 113.06 13.42 6.27
CA VAL A 657 112.86 13.08 4.83
C VAL A 657 111.98 11.80 4.81
N SER A 658 110.77 11.70 4.23
CA SER A 658 110.32 11.81 2.81
C SER A 658 110.98 10.73 1.91
N ASP A 659 110.47 10.20 0.79
CA ASP A 659 109.35 10.44 -0.14
C ASP A 659 108.87 9.07 -0.70
N LEU A 660 107.56 8.77 -0.82
CA LEU A 660 106.68 8.86 -2.01
C LEU A 660 106.92 7.92 -3.22
N ASN A 661 105.83 7.68 -3.97
CA ASN A 661 105.64 6.89 -5.21
C ASN A 661 105.38 5.36 -5.01
N SER A 662 104.54 4.68 -5.83
CA SER A 662 103.86 5.12 -7.06
C SER A 662 102.54 4.38 -7.37
N ALA A 663 101.51 5.12 -7.79
CA ALA A 663 100.39 4.72 -8.69
C ALA A 663 99.46 3.55 -8.25
N ARG A 664 98.26 3.29 -8.82
CA ARG A 664 97.52 3.87 -9.98
C ARG A 664 96.03 3.47 -9.90
N LYS A 665 95.07 4.38 -10.16
CA LYS A 665 93.69 4.17 -10.72
C LYS A 665 92.74 3.12 -10.05
N HIS A 666 91.41 3.23 -10.05
CA HIS A 666 90.46 4.15 -10.68
C HIS A 666 89.15 4.22 -9.83
N SER A 667 88.52 5.39 -9.79
CA SER A 667 87.08 5.69 -9.97
C SER A 667 85.93 4.77 -9.51
N ASN A 668 84.76 5.29 -9.12
CA ASN A 668 84.29 6.64 -8.72
C ASN A 668 82.91 6.43 -8.03
N ASP A 669 82.62 7.22 -6.99
CA ASP A 669 81.42 8.08 -6.76
C ASP A 669 79.97 7.52 -6.99
N ASP A 670 78.92 8.03 -6.31
CA ASP A 670 78.86 9.14 -5.36
C ASP A 670 77.78 8.97 -4.27
N LEU A 671 77.83 9.86 -3.27
CA LEU A 671 76.91 9.96 -2.13
C LEU A 671 76.09 11.26 -2.15
N ASN A 672 74.79 11.12 -1.83
CA ASN A 672 74.06 12.02 -0.90
C ASN A 672 73.92 13.53 -1.23
N LYS A 673 72.68 14.07 -1.31
CA LYS A 673 72.20 15.17 -0.41
C LYS A 673 70.79 15.75 -0.64
N GLN A 674 70.14 16.00 0.51
CA GLN A 674 69.38 17.21 0.92
C GLN A 674 67.95 17.57 0.41
N ASN A 675 67.07 17.63 1.42
CA ASN A 675 66.19 18.76 1.84
C ASN A 675 64.85 19.13 1.13
N ASN A 676 63.79 18.96 1.94
CA ASN A 676 62.71 19.92 2.27
C ASN A 676 61.76 20.53 1.20
N LYS A 677 60.48 20.19 1.38
CA LYS A 677 59.30 21.10 1.48
C LYS A 677 59.29 22.39 0.64
N ASN A 678 58.33 22.53 -0.29
CA ASN A 678 57.02 23.13 0.04
C ASN A 678 55.98 23.07 -1.11
N LEU A 679 54.81 23.70 -0.92
CA LEU A 679 53.58 23.58 -1.71
C LEU A 679 53.46 24.49 -2.97
N ASN A 680 52.80 23.93 -4.01
CA ASN A 680 51.75 24.54 -4.86
C ASN A 680 52.07 25.72 -5.83
N ARG A 681 52.16 25.43 -7.15
CA ARG A 681 51.27 26.05 -8.19
C ARG A 681 51.40 25.48 -9.63
N GLN A 682 50.23 25.30 -10.28
CA GLN A 682 49.83 25.49 -11.71
C GLN A 682 50.78 25.26 -12.92
N GLY A 683 50.22 24.63 -13.99
CA GLY A 683 50.67 24.69 -15.40
C GLY A 683 50.55 23.33 -16.15
N THR A 684 49.47 22.99 -16.87
CA THR A 684 49.19 23.25 -18.33
C THR A 684 50.29 22.73 -19.29
N TYR A 685 50.04 21.89 -20.32
CA TYR A 685 48.99 21.98 -21.37
C TYR A 685 48.68 20.65 -22.10
N THR A 686 47.44 20.50 -22.64
CA THR A 686 46.99 19.63 -23.79
C THR A 686 47.21 18.10 -23.75
N SER A 687 46.33 17.25 -24.30
CA SER A 687 45.60 17.41 -25.57
C SER A 687 44.26 16.64 -25.69
N THR A 688 43.30 17.23 -26.43
CA THR A 688 42.24 16.62 -27.30
C THR A 688 41.50 15.32 -26.92
N LYS A 689 40.17 15.20 -27.09
CA LYS A 689 39.08 16.13 -27.48
C LYS A 689 37.71 15.44 -27.20
N SER A 690 36.64 16.20 -26.94
CA SER A 690 35.27 15.64 -26.81
C SER A 690 34.14 16.65 -27.08
N LEU A 691 33.12 16.20 -27.83
CA LEU A 691 31.69 16.62 -27.87
C LEU A 691 31.25 18.08 -28.16
N ASN A 692 29.91 18.22 -28.33
CA ASN A 692 29.03 19.42 -28.22
C ASN A 692 28.88 20.38 -29.45
N PRO A 693 27.79 21.19 -29.55
CA PRO A 693 26.37 20.95 -29.19
C PRO A 693 25.26 21.68 -30.06
N LEU A 694 23.97 21.44 -29.70
CA LEU A 694 22.80 22.39 -29.69
C LEU A 694 22.16 22.98 -30.98
N LYS A 695 20.83 22.80 -31.18
CA LYS A 695 19.75 23.85 -31.28
C LYS A 695 18.35 23.31 -31.69
N THR A 696 17.31 24.16 -31.60
CA THR A 696 15.85 23.94 -31.81
C THR A 696 15.24 25.03 -32.75
N PRO A 697 13.90 25.14 -33.06
CA PRO A 697 12.79 24.17 -32.85
C PRO A 697 11.75 23.72 -33.95
N PRO A 698 11.38 24.40 -35.08
CA PRO A 698 9.96 24.84 -35.20
C PRO A 698 9.09 24.47 -36.43
N VAL A 699 7.80 24.14 -36.18
CA VAL A 699 6.53 24.68 -36.79
C VAL A 699 6.00 24.28 -38.21
N GLN A 700 4.78 23.67 -38.21
CA GLN A 700 3.62 23.73 -39.16
C GLN A 700 3.61 23.10 -40.58
N SER A 701 2.37 22.99 -41.10
CA SER A 701 1.88 22.55 -42.45
C SER A 701 1.89 21.03 -42.73
N ARG A 702 0.83 20.31 -43.17
CA ARG A 702 -0.50 20.54 -43.81
C ARG A 702 -0.50 20.43 -45.35
N GLU A 703 -1.65 19.96 -45.89
CA GLU A 703 -2.02 19.75 -47.32
C GLU A 703 -1.57 18.37 -47.88
N ILE A 704 -2.37 17.51 -48.54
CA ILE A 704 -3.57 17.52 -49.43
C ILE A 704 -3.20 17.28 -50.90
N SER A 705 -3.59 16.10 -51.43
CA SER A 705 -4.09 15.76 -52.79
C SER A 705 -4.01 14.21 -52.96
N THR A 706 -5.01 13.40 -53.34
CA THR A 706 -6.10 13.42 -54.34
C THR A 706 -5.68 13.01 -55.77
N VAL A 707 -6.65 12.45 -56.54
CA VAL A 707 -6.62 12.12 -57.99
C VAL A 707 -5.88 10.80 -58.37
N SER A 708 -6.41 9.85 -59.17
CA SER A 708 -7.81 9.57 -59.63
C SER A 708 -7.95 8.21 -60.35
N ALA A 709 -9.18 7.62 -60.30
CA ALA A 709 -9.84 6.79 -61.33
C ALA A 709 -9.23 5.39 -61.70
N ALA A 710 -9.89 4.48 -62.43
CA ALA A 710 -11.16 4.57 -63.19
C ALA A 710 -11.88 3.19 -63.44
N THR A 711 -13.23 3.18 -63.47
CA THR A 711 -14.14 2.25 -64.22
C THR A 711 -14.13 0.73 -63.85
N ILE A 712 -15.15 -0.15 -64.06
CA ILE A 712 -16.37 -0.23 -64.93
C ILE A 712 -17.61 -0.75 -64.13
N SER A 713 -18.82 -0.56 -64.70
CA SER A 713 -20.21 -1.08 -64.42
C SER A 713 -20.39 -2.46 -63.73
N SER A 714 -21.55 -2.92 -63.23
CA SER A 714 -23.01 -2.64 -63.43
C SER A 714 -23.78 -3.15 -62.17
N SER A 715 -25.03 -2.83 -61.78
CA SER A 715 -26.28 -2.56 -62.54
C SER A 715 -27.38 -1.82 -61.71
N HIS A 716 -28.40 -1.34 -62.44
CA HIS A 716 -29.80 -0.96 -62.08
C HIS A 716 -30.45 -1.56 -60.81
N SER A 717 -31.48 -0.94 -60.19
CA SER A 717 -32.27 0.28 -60.52
C SER A 717 -32.85 0.98 -59.27
N SER A 718 -33.31 2.22 -59.43
CA SER A 718 -33.82 3.10 -58.36
C SER A 718 -35.35 3.25 -58.33
N VAL A 719 -35.87 3.67 -57.16
CA VAL A 719 -37.21 4.24 -56.99
C VAL A 719 -37.06 5.73 -56.64
N SER A 720 -37.94 6.58 -57.16
CA SER A 720 -37.88 8.03 -56.98
C SER A 720 -39.06 8.58 -56.17
N TYR A 721 -38.82 9.66 -55.43
CA TYR A 721 -39.70 10.83 -55.45
C TYR A 721 -38.88 12.09 -55.13
N GLY A 722 -39.10 13.18 -55.89
CA GLY A 722 -38.35 14.43 -55.76
C GLY A 722 -39.07 15.47 -54.90
N GLY A 723 -38.31 16.41 -54.33
CA GLY A 723 -38.82 17.61 -53.66
C GLY A 723 -38.58 18.89 -54.47
N ASP A 724 -38.60 20.03 -53.77
CA ASP A 724 -38.40 21.40 -54.27
C ASP A 724 -39.49 21.98 -55.19
N PRO A 725 -39.63 23.33 -55.31
CA PRO A 725 -38.71 24.38 -54.85
C PRO A 725 -39.30 25.46 -53.91
N ALA A 726 -38.42 26.17 -53.21
CA ALA A 726 -38.73 27.41 -52.51
C ALA A 726 -38.74 28.64 -53.45
N LYS A 727 -39.52 29.68 -53.12
CA LYS A 727 -39.43 31.03 -53.70
C LYS A 727 -39.60 32.14 -52.62
N PRO A 728 -39.08 33.37 -52.85
CA PRO A 728 -38.78 34.31 -51.77
C PRO A 728 -39.73 35.52 -51.64
N GLN A 729 -39.62 36.19 -50.48
CA GLN A 729 -39.81 37.63 -50.17
C GLN A 729 -40.59 37.85 -48.86
N GLY A 730 -40.11 38.76 -48.01
CA GLY A 730 -40.80 39.19 -46.79
C GLY A 730 -39.99 40.22 -46.01
N LYS A 731 -40.40 41.50 -46.04
CA LYS A 731 -39.74 42.58 -45.30
C LYS A 731 -40.05 42.47 -43.80
N MET A 732 -39.04 42.61 -42.94
CA MET A 732 -39.30 42.76 -41.49
C MET A 732 -40.12 44.02 -41.22
N LYS A 733 -41.24 43.87 -40.50
CA LYS A 733 -41.92 44.98 -39.79
C LYS A 733 -41.58 44.87 -38.32
N GLY A 734 -41.21 45.98 -37.68
CA GLY A 734 -40.99 46.03 -36.24
C GLY A 734 -42.28 45.72 -35.48
N GLY A 735 -42.20 44.80 -34.50
CA GLY A 735 -43.33 44.51 -33.61
C GLY A 735 -43.61 45.69 -32.67
N SER A 736 -44.88 45.94 -32.35
CA SER A 736 -45.27 47.05 -31.49
C SER A 736 -44.74 46.88 -30.06
N ILE A 737 -44.48 48.00 -29.38
CA ILE A 737 -44.22 48.04 -27.93
C ILE A 737 -45.34 47.32 -27.16
N ALA A 738 -46.58 47.32 -27.67
CA ALA A 738 -47.70 46.56 -27.12
C ALA A 738 -47.44 45.04 -27.07
N ASP A 739 -46.81 44.46 -28.10
CA ASP A 739 -46.56 43.01 -28.18
C ASP A 739 -45.33 42.58 -27.38
N THR A 740 -44.37 43.49 -27.18
CA THR A 740 -43.29 43.32 -26.21
C THR A 740 -43.84 43.39 -24.77
N ARG A 741 -44.73 44.36 -24.46
CA ARG A 741 -45.42 44.43 -23.16
C ARG A 741 -46.30 43.20 -22.89
N LYS A 742 -47.04 42.70 -23.90
CA LYS A 742 -47.80 41.43 -23.79
C LYS A 742 -46.91 40.23 -23.48
N ARG A 743 -45.74 40.10 -24.14
CA ARG A 743 -44.80 39.00 -23.87
C ARG A 743 -44.19 39.08 -22.48
N ILE A 744 -43.78 40.27 -22.03
CA ILE A 744 -43.32 40.49 -20.65
C ILE A 744 -44.43 40.14 -19.63
N ALA A 745 -45.67 40.60 -19.87
CA ALA A 745 -46.81 40.30 -19.01
C ALA A 745 -47.30 38.83 -19.09
N LYS A 746 -46.88 38.04 -20.09
CA LYS A 746 -47.05 36.58 -20.11
C LYS A 746 -45.97 35.93 -19.24
N HIS A 747 -44.71 36.31 -19.42
CA HIS A 747 -43.58 35.70 -18.73
C HIS A 747 -43.53 36.01 -17.23
N ILE A 748 -43.99 37.20 -16.80
CA ILE A 748 -44.19 37.53 -15.39
C ILE A 748 -45.27 36.62 -14.76
N ARG A 749 -46.38 36.36 -15.46
CA ARG A 749 -47.43 35.44 -14.98
C ARG A 749 -46.96 33.99 -14.91
N GLU A 750 -46.15 33.55 -15.89
CA GLU A 750 -45.50 32.23 -15.85
C GLU A 750 -44.59 32.09 -14.62
N LYS A 751 -43.76 33.10 -14.31
CA LYS A 751 -42.91 33.06 -13.11
C LYS A 751 -43.69 33.19 -11.79
N ILE A 752 -44.77 33.97 -11.75
CA ILE A 752 -45.64 34.03 -10.57
C ILE A 752 -46.33 32.69 -10.33
N MET A 753 -46.84 32.01 -11.38
CA MET A 753 -47.40 30.65 -11.26
C MET A 753 -46.37 29.63 -10.77
N ILE A 754 -45.11 29.73 -11.20
CA ILE A 754 -44.03 28.85 -10.71
C ILE A 754 -43.73 29.08 -9.23
N LEU A 755 -43.74 30.34 -8.76
CA LEU A 755 -43.57 30.67 -7.34
C LEU A 755 -44.78 30.28 -6.49
N TYR A 756 -46.00 30.37 -7.02
CA TYR A 756 -47.24 29.98 -6.33
C TYR A 756 -47.45 28.45 -6.28
N ASN A 757 -46.64 27.69 -7.01
CA ASN A 757 -46.57 26.21 -6.90
C ASN A 757 -45.39 25.75 -6.02
N PHE A 758 -44.75 26.67 -5.28
CA PHE A 758 -43.60 26.41 -4.41
C PHE A 758 -43.82 26.89 -2.95
N TYR A 759 -45.06 27.27 -2.62
CA TYR A 759 -45.61 27.62 -1.31
C TYR A 759 -46.98 26.94 -1.15
#